data_AF-A0A165S3E5-F1
#
_entry.id   AF-A0A165S3E5-F1
#
_cell.length_a   1.000
_cell.length_b   1.000
_cell.length_c   1.000
_cell.angle_alpha   90.00
_cell.angle_beta   90.00
_cell.angle_gamma   90.00
#
_symmetry.space_group_name_H-M   'P 1'
#
loop_
_entity.id
_entity.type
_entity.pdbx_description
1 polymer ?
#
loop_
_entity_poly.entity_id
_entity_poly.type
_entity_poly.pdbx_seq_one_letter_code
_entity_poly.pdbx_strand_id
1 'polypeptide(L)'
;MHRWRRATAALGVTALLGVGVVAVSPVTAPAQAASPPDTVDTGDPPPPADPTTPGGLEEPAPVPDDSVIEVPPTAPGVVPNANTLPVAWVGTPDQRPADPALLSLQAAINAAPVGGTVSFDPNDYAFTGAITVPRAVTLDSSGSSTLYTRFTVSGGGLTLDDSITIGAASTGAIVSVTASGAVLSNLTIRNPTPAARPTGVQLGATVTGVVIEGLDMDGAGEASSYGINLTTGSATVTGARIVGVATGITATAASTASAIVVSGGTIGAATSGISLGTTTTPSVSGVSVTSTPSSTGTGIDLANSSGAQVDEVTVTGFARGVGTAPANPRTGPTITGAVVDGSTREGISLGATTGARVSDARITLAGATQSTGILTLLATGVVIERPTITGAMYGITTSAANTGSGPAITAPTITAFGGITLGSTQNAVVTGAVLDAGTWGPAGTGINLVNAGRVTVSNVSATGFLYAIGAQSNVDDTSDRVDISISDIDVVGAPDASSGVYLLGARNATISRVTADITGAALVVHQSVGVMAQDITVTGHEGPTSVTGAAILRAYGSQDVDVDRASIDAGSYGFFYSATDGSTVTNATVANLVEYGVYGRSVANLDVSATTFTRNSGVGLFVVTTPANGISHDITVHDSTMIDNDGGIRALQGTTGVQVVRNTVSGQPDVVSAGPAHDLLVADNTISQTGGDGLAAISVAPSWADGALPDSYSSSDVRVTGNAFTGGGTWIQVGTADPTAPEAARRTLRDDVLVTDNSFPAASAAIRTYANAVVGEDSAPALARALPVDGPVAVDARDHGTPNDWGSACRATGFLDGVPYYDGGGAEVHELTEDPVLYPMSCIDLSLTEELAVPPGTSLRAGDLVTWTLTPHNDGPRVAPAGWTITQLLPDGVELVSMRGDGYTVDGTTATATADLPVDADGPPLTVTARVVSPAPGAGGMRNVAYVAAAPDTDLDEDGFVDPIVERFSPLVVPTIDTDTDTSPTDNDAQGVWSTVGDTVPGPPSPWPPSGSGTGGSDDRGPTRLPTTGADAALTALAALLLLGTGIAVTALSRRRADHR
;
A
#
# COMPACT_ATOMS: atom_id res chain seq x y z
N MET A 1 -38.90 -40.27 8.35
CA MET A 1 -38.86 -41.56 9.09
C MET A 1 -37.44 -41.79 9.58
N HIS A 2 -37.23 -42.44 10.73
CA HIS A 2 -35.95 -43.03 11.24
C HIS A 2 -34.64 -42.16 11.27
N ARG A 3 -33.72 -42.31 12.24
CA ARG A 3 -33.83 -42.67 13.68
C ARG A 3 -32.49 -42.41 14.41
N TRP A 4 -32.47 -41.48 15.39
CA TRP A 4 -31.57 -41.47 16.56
C TRP A 4 -30.06 -41.24 16.26
N ARG A 5 -29.19 -40.85 17.22
CA ARG A 5 -29.26 -40.88 18.71
C ARG A 5 -28.93 -39.54 19.37
N ARG A 6 -29.39 -39.39 20.63
CA ARG A 6 -28.79 -38.51 21.64
C ARG A 6 -27.79 -39.30 22.50
N ALA A 7 -26.83 -38.61 23.09
CA ALA A 7 -26.21 -38.96 24.37
C ALA A 7 -26.24 -37.70 25.26
N THR A 8 -26.35 -37.83 26.58
CA THR A 8 -26.65 -36.69 27.46
C THR A 8 -25.95 -36.80 28.82
N ALA A 9 -25.44 -35.66 29.30
CA ALA A 9 -25.16 -35.29 30.70
C ALA A 9 -24.18 -36.13 31.54
N ALA A 10 -23.22 -35.41 32.14
CA ALA A 10 -22.96 -35.46 33.58
C ALA A 10 -22.56 -34.05 34.06
N LEU A 11 -23.11 -33.57 35.17
CA LEU A 11 -22.57 -32.39 35.87
C LEU A 11 -21.50 -32.83 36.86
N GLY A 12 -20.45 -32.02 37.02
CA GLY A 12 -19.39 -32.22 38.02
C GLY A 12 -18.91 -30.89 38.58
N VAL A 13 -19.72 -30.23 39.39
CA VAL A 13 -19.32 -28.98 40.06
C VAL A 13 -18.47 -29.33 41.28
N THR A 14 -17.18 -29.00 41.23
CA THR A 14 -16.29 -29.03 42.41
C THR A 14 -15.52 -27.71 42.46
N ALA A 15 -15.87 -26.84 43.41
CA ALA A 15 -15.16 -25.58 43.61
C ALA A 15 -13.93 -25.82 44.50
N LEU A 16 -12.76 -25.41 44.02
CA LEU A 16 -11.50 -25.41 44.78
C LEU A 16 -10.79 -24.07 44.56
N LEU A 17 -10.74 -23.25 45.60
CA LEU A 17 -10.04 -21.98 45.61
C LEU A 17 -8.53 -22.22 45.70
N GLY A 18 -7.86 -22.28 44.55
CA GLY A 18 -6.41 -22.28 44.43
C GLY A 18 -5.93 -20.97 43.83
N VAL A 19 -5.17 -20.17 44.58
CA VAL A 19 -4.44 -19.02 44.03
C VAL A 19 -3.19 -19.54 43.32
N GLY A 20 -3.41 -20.11 42.13
CA GLY A 20 -2.34 -20.47 41.21
C GLY A 20 -1.91 -19.26 40.41
N VAL A 21 -0.63 -18.88 40.49
CA VAL A 21 -0.02 -17.98 39.52
C VAL A 21 0.01 -18.73 38.18
N VAL A 22 -0.93 -18.41 37.30
CA VAL A 22 -0.88 -18.89 35.92
C VAL A 22 0.24 -18.12 35.23
N ALA A 23 1.42 -18.74 35.17
CA ALA A 23 2.39 -18.40 34.15
C ALA A 23 1.71 -18.70 32.80
N VAL A 24 1.24 -17.65 32.14
CA VAL A 24 0.77 -17.76 30.75
C VAL A 24 2.03 -17.91 29.91
N SER A 25 2.51 -19.14 29.76
CA SER A 25 3.39 -19.49 28.65
C SER A 25 2.67 -19.06 27.38
N PRO A 26 3.23 -18.15 26.56
CA PRO A 26 2.63 -17.86 25.28
C PRO A 26 2.70 -19.16 24.47
N VAL A 27 1.53 -19.72 24.16
CA VAL A 27 1.44 -20.77 23.15
C VAL A 27 1.43 -20.06 21.80
N THR A 28 2.57 -19.45 21.46
CA THR A 28 2.94 -19.24 20.08
C THR A 28 2.98 -20.62 19.44
N ALA A 29 1.96 -20.93 18.63
CA ALA A 29 2.22 -21.83 17.52
C ALA A 29 3.41 -21.25 16.74
N PRO A 30 4.35 -22.07 16.24
CA PRO A 30 5.36 -21.55 15.33
C PRO A 30 4.64 -20.87 14.17
N ALA A 31 5.14 -19.71 13.74
CA ALA A 31 4.67 -19.09 12.51
C ALA A 31 4.72 -20.14 11.39
N GLN A 32 3.71 -20.12 10.50
CA GLN A 32 3.82 -20.93 9.29
C GLN A 32 4.97 -20.34 8.49
N ALA A 33 6.06 -21.10 8.35
CA ALA A 33 7.24 -20.65 7.63
C ALA A 33 6.85 -20.20 6.23
N ALA A 34 7.31 -19.00 5.85
CA ALA A 34 6.94 -18.39 4.57
C ALA A 34 7.20 -19.33 3.39
N SER A 35 6.36 -19.18 2.36
CA SER A 35 6.38 -19.98 1.14
C SER A 35 7.78 -20.06 0.53
N PRO A 36 8.22 -21.26 0.11
CA PRO A 36 9.53 -21.44 -0.50
C PRO A 36 9.62 -20.73 -1.86
N PRO A 37 10.84 -20.36 -2.32
CA PRO A 37 11.06 -19.63 -3.58
C PRO A 37 10.45 -20.24 -4.85
N ASP A 38 10.09 -21.54 -4.85
CA ASP A 38 9.49 -22.24 -5.98
C ASP A 38 7.95 -22.30 -5.95
N THR A 39 7.26 -21.60 -5.05
CA THR A 39 5.78 -21.52 -5.07
C THR A 39 5.26 -20.83 -6.32
N VAL A 40 4.67 -21.64 -7.21
CA VAL A 40 4.01 -21.19 -8.45
C VAL A 40 2.62 -20.59 -8.22
N ASP A 41 1.97 -20.92 -7.09
CA ASP A 41 0.69 -20.35 -6.67
C ASP A 41 0.95 -19.22 -5.66
N THR A 42 0.68 -17.99 -6.08
CA THR A 42 0.82 -16.77 -5.29
C THR A 42 -0.53 -16.23 -4.79
N GLY A 43 -1.60 -17.04 -4.86
CA GLY A 43 -2.94 -16.64 -4.45
C GLY A 43 -3.60 -15.62 -5.39
N ASP A 44 -3.22 -15.64 -6.66
CA ASP A 44 -3.63 -14.64 -7.66
C ASP A 44 -5.15 -14.67 -7.89
N PRO A 45 -5.88 -13.56 -7.65
CA PRO A 45 -7.32 -13.53 -7.89
C PRO A 45 -7.60 -13.58 -9.40
N PRO A 46 -8.51 -14.45 -9.87
CA PRO A 46 -8.81 -14.53 -11.30
C PRO A 46 -9.44 -13.20 -11.79
N PRO A 47 -9.11 -12.76 -13.02
CA PRO A 47 -9.66 -11.52 -13.58
C PRO A 47 -11.20 -11.60 -13.62
N PRO A 48 -11.93 -10.55 -13.21
CA PRO A 48 -13.36 -10.70 -12.92
C PRO A 48 -14.20 -10.87 -14.20
N ALA A 49 -15.20 -11.74 -14.13
CA ALA A 49 -16.06 -12.03 -15.27
C ALA A 49 -16.98 -10.85 -15.62
N ASP A 50 -17.12 -10.55 -16.91
CA ASP A 50 -18.00 -9.50 -17.44
C ASP A 50 -19.47 -9.72 -16.98
N PRO A 51 -20.07 -8.79 -16.23
CA PRO A 51 -21.50 -8.79 -15.92
C PRO A 51 -22.31 -8.35 -17.15
N THR A 52 -22.28 -9.17 -18.20
CA THR A 52 -22.89 -8.94 -19.53
C THR A 52 -24.25 -8.23 -19.43
N THR A 53 -24.34 -7.00 -19.92
CA THR A 53 -25.55 -6.19 -19.75
C THR A 53 -26.74 -6.81 -20.49
N PRO A 54 -27.91 -6.97 -19.84
CA PRO A 54 -29.10 -7.48 -20.50
C PRO A 54 -29.51 -6.65 -21.72
N GLY A 55 -29.68 -7.30 -22.87
CA GLY A 55 -30.22 -6.68 -24.07
C GLY A 55 -31.70 -6.37 -23.88
N GLY A 56 -32.05 -5.09 -23.78
CA GLY A 56 -33.45 -4.63 -23.68
C GLY A 56 -34.24 -4.93 -24.95
N LEU A 57 -34.92 -6.08 -24.99
CA LEU A 57 -35.80 -6.49 -26.09
C LEU A 57 -37.26 -6.29 -25.68
N GLU A 58 -37.97 -5.43 -26.41
CA GLU A 58 -39.43 -5.28 -26.34
C GLU A 58 -40.00 -5.40 -27.76
N GLU A 59 -40.94 -6.32 -27.97
CA GLU A 59 -41.73 -6.36 -29.21
C GLU A 59 -42.78 -5.23 -29.21
N PRO A 60 -43.13 -4.69 -30.39
CA PRO A 60 -44.20 -3.70 -30.50
C PRO A 60 -45.56 -4.31 -30.12
N ALA A 61 -46.32 -3.60 -29.29
CA ALA A 61 -47.68 -4.00 -28.94
C ALA A 61 -48.57 -4.14 -30.19
N PRO A 62 -49.49 -5.14 -30.23
CA PRO A 62 -50.32 -5.39 -31.41
C PRO A 62 -51.25 -4.21 -31.72
N VAL A 63 -51.38 -3.89 -33.01
CA VAL A 63 -52.26 -2.83 -33.50
C VAL A 63 -53.72 -3.15 -33.14
N PRO A 64 -54.45 -2.26 -32.44
CA PRO A 64 -55.86 -2.48 -32.12
C PRO A 64 -56.76 -2.50 -33.37
N ASP A 65 -57.82 -3.32 -33.31
CA ASP A 65 -58.91 -3.34 -34.30
C ASP A 65 -59.92 -2.23 -33.97
N ASP A 66 -60.06 -1.21 -34.83
CA ASP A 66 -60.91 -0.03 -34.54
C ASP A 66 -62.43 -0.27 -34.76
N SER A 67 -62.90 -1.52 -34.84
CA SER A 67 -64.33 -1.83 -34.97
C SER A 67 -65.15 -1.49 -33.71
N VAL A 68 -66.05 -0.51 -33.86
CA VAL A 68 -67.05 -0.15 -32.85
C VAL A 68 -68.28 -1.06 -33.00
N ILE A 69 -68.61 -1.79 -31.94
CA ILE A 69 -69.79 -2.66 -31.85
C ILE A 69 -70.62 -2.17 -30.64
N GLU A 70 -71.88 -1.81 -30.86
CA GLU A 70 -72.83 -1.49 -29.78
C GLU A 70 -73.41 -2.78 -29.18
N VAL A 71 -73.34 -2.92 -27.86
CA VAL A 71 -73.89 -4.04 -27.08
C VAL A 71 -74.56 -3.49 -25.82
N PRO A 72 -75.67 -2.73 -25.95
CA PRO A 72 -76.39 -2.20 -24.79
C PRO A 72 -77.00 -3.33 -23.95
N PRO A 73 -77.01 -3.21 -22.60
CA PRO A 73 -77.46 -4.28 -21.72
C PRO A 73 -78.97 -4.50 -21.78
N THR A 74 -79.37 -5.76 -21.63
CA THR A 74 -80.78 -6.22 -21.67
C THR A 74 -81.28 -6.69 -20.29
N ALA A 75 -80.64 -6.22 -19.22
CA ALA A 75 -80.91 -6.65 -17.85
C ALA A 75 -82.26 -6.14 -17.30
N PRO A 76 -82.98 -6.92 -16.46
CA PRO A 76 -84.21 -6.46 -15.82
C PRO A 76 -83.99 -5.23 -14.96
N GLY A 77 -84.66 -4.12 -15.29
CA GLY A 77 -84.53 -2.83 -14.61
C GLY A 77 -84.02 -1.71 -15.52
N VAL A 78 -83.18 -2.03 -16.51
CA VAL A 78 -82.69 -1.04 -17.48
C VAL A 78 -83.81 -0.66 -18.45
N VAL A 79 -83.97 0.64 -18.71
CA VAL A 79 -84.95 1.20 -19.66
C VAL A 79 -84.33 1.25 -21.06
N PRO A 80 -84.79 0.42 -22.03
CA PRO A 80 -84.19 0.36 -23.36
C PRO A 80 -84.72 1.46 -24.31
N ASN A 81 -83.92 1.78 -25.33
CA ASN A 81 -84.25 2.75 -26.40
C ASN A 81 -84.55 4.16 -25.88
N ALA A 82 -83.79 4.62 -24.87
CA ALA A 82 -84.06 5.86 -24.14
C ALA A 82 -83.93 7.16 -24.99
N ASN A 83 -83.42 7.07 -26.22
CA ASN A 83 -83.12 8.17 -27.14
C ASN A 83 -84.26 9.20 -27.34
N THR A 84 -85.52 8.78 -27.22
CA THR A 84 -86.71 9.63 -27.44
C THR A 84 -87.64 9.73 -26.23
N LEU A 85 -87.28 9.15 -25.07
CA LEU A 85 -88.13 9.17 -23.89
C LEU A 85 -88.13 10.56 -23.23
N PRO A 86 -89.30 11.15 -22.92
CA PRO A 86 -89.39 12.43 -22.23
C PRO A 86 -89.16 12.25 -20.72
N VAL A 87 -87.89 12.36 -20.30
CA VAL A 87 -87.44 12.11 -18.91
C VAL A 87 -86.56 13.20 -18.32
N ALA A 88 -86.20 14.23 -19.11
CA ALA A 88 -85.20 15.24 -18.75
C ALA A 88 -85.73 16.68 -18.86
N TRP A 89 -85.12 17.61 -18.13
CA TRP A 89 -85.46 19.04 -18.14
C TRP A 89 -84.21 19.90 -17.94
N VAL A 90 -84.31 21.20 -18.26
CA VAL A 90 -83.28 22.19 -17.93
C VAL A 90 -83.62 22.77 -16.55
N GLY A 91 -82.69 22.69 -15.61
CA GLY A 91 -82.89 22.99 -14.19
C GLY A 91 -82.25 21.95 -13.27
N THR A 92 -82.38 22.14 -11.96
CA THR A 92 -81.94 21.19 -10.92
C THR A 92 -83.01 20.12 -10.63
N PRO A 93 -82.72 19.06 -9.85
CA PRO A 93 -83.68 17.97 -9.61
C PRO A 93 -84.97 18.44 -8.92
N ASP A 94 -84.87 19.38 -7.98
CA ASP A 94 -86.01 20.02 -7.30
C ASP A 94 -86.93 20.83 -8.24
N GLN A 95 -86.48 21.11 -9.47
CA GLN A 95 -87.20 21.93 -10.45
C GLN A 95 -87.96 21.09 -11.48
N ARG A 96 -88.16 19.78 -11.24
CA ARG A 96 -88.85 18.87 -12.15
C ARG A 96 -90.22 19.43 -12.58
N PRO A 97 -90.46 19.63 -13.89
CA PRO A 97 -91.76 20.07 -14.38
C PRO A 97 -92.77 18.91 -14.42
N ALA A 98 -94.03 19.24 -14.72
CA ALA A 98 -95.03 18.23 -15.05
C ALA A 98 -94.70 17.52 -16.38
N ASP A 99 -95.03 16.23 -16.48
CA ASP A 99 -94.57 15.34 -17.55
C ASP A 99 -94.72 15.86 -19.00
N PRO A 100 -95.78 16.60 -19.39
CA PRO A 100 -95.91 17.15 -20.75
C PRO A 100 -94.84 18.19 -21.15
N ALA A 101 -94.02 18.66 -20.20
CA ALA A 101 -92.91 19.57 -20.44
C ALA A 101 -91.52 18.89 -20.33
N LEU A 102 -91.47 17.58 -20.10
CA LEU A 102 -90.22 16.81 -20.15
C LEU A 102 -89.75 16.63 -21.60
N LEU A 103 -88.43 16.60 -21.76
CA LEU A 103 -87.70 16.46 -23.00
C LEU A 103 -86.93 15.13 -22.99
N SER A 104 -86.48 14.66 -24.17
CA SER A 104 -85.41 13.66 -24.17
C SER A 104 -84.09 14.28 -23.70
N LEU A 105 -83.21 13.47 -23.10
CA LEU A 105 -81.94 13.95 -22.52
C LEU A 105 -81.12 14.76 -23.53
N GLN A 106 -81.05 14.31 -24.79
CA GLN A 106 -80.40 15.05 -25.87
C GLN A 106 -81.07 16.41 -26.18
N ALA A 107 -82.41 16.49 -26.12
CA ALA A 107 -83.13 17.74 -26.34
C ALA A 107 -82.98 18.72 -25.17
N ALA A 108 -82.92 18.24 -23.92
CA ALA A 108 -82.62 19.07 -22.76
C ALA A 108 -81.19 19.64 -22.82
N ILE A 109 -80.18 18.82 -23.16
CA ILE A 109 -78.79 19.26 -23.38
C ILE A 109 -78.70 20.34 -24.49
N ASN A 110 -79.48 20.19 -25.56
CA ASN A 110 -79.53 21.18 -26.65
C ASN A 110 -80.25 22.48 -26.25
N ALA A 111 -81.18 22.43 -25.30
CA ALA A 111 -81.93 23.58 -24.79
C ALA A 111 -81.23 24.34 -23.64
N ALA A 112 -80.34 23.67 -22.89
CA ALA A 112 -79.65 24.26 -21.75
C ALA A 112 -78.77 25.47 -22.12
N PRO A 113 -78.65 26.50 -21.26
CA PRO A 113 -77.63 27.55 -21.42
C PRO A 113 -76.23 26.96 -21.20
N VAL A 114 -75.19 27.71 -21.59
CA VAL A 114 -73.80 27.34 -21.29
C VAL A 114 -73.59 27.38 -19.77
N GLY A 115 -73.10 26.29 -19.19
CA GLY A 115 -72.99 26.10 -17.73
C GLY A 115 -74.32 25.76 -17.05
N GLY A 116 -75.36 25.41 -17.81
CA GLY A 116 -76.67 25.04 -17.25
C GLY A 116 -76.75 23.58 -16.81
N THR A 117 -77.50 23.33 -15.74
CA THR A 117 -77.86 21.98 -15.29
C THR A 117 -78.98 21.39 -16.14
N VAL A 118 -78.87 20.11 -16.47
CA VAL A 118 -79.89 19.27 -17.08
C VAL A 118 -80.16 18.10 -16.16
N SER A 119 -81.35 18.07 -15.56
CA SER A 119 -81.75 16.99 -14.67
C SER A 119 -82.63 15.98 -15.38
N PHE A 120 -82.66 14.74 -14.90
CA PHE A 120 -83.55 13.69 -15.40
C PHE A 120 -84.04 12.75 -14.29
N ASP A 121 -85.16 12.05 -14.56
CA ASP A 121 -85.78 11.10 -13.62
C ASP A 121 -84.81 9.95 -13.26
N PRO A 122 -84.66 9.56 -11.97
CA PRO A 122 -83.69 8.54 -11.58
C PRO A 122 -83.98 7.16 -12.17
N ASN A 123 -83.07 6.63 -13.00
CA ASN A 123 -83.13 5.27 -13.54
C ASN A 123 -81.85 4.84 -14.27
N ASP A 124 -81.78 3.55 -14.61
CA ASP A 124 -80.82 3.02 -15.57
C ASP A 124 -81.41 3.11 -17.00
N TYR A 125 -80.73 3.80 -17.91
CA TYR A 125 -81.19 4.07 -19.27
C TYR A 125 -80.20 3.58 -20.33
N ALA A 126 -80.68 2.81 -21.32
CA ALA A 126 -79.87 2.34 -22.45
C ALA A 126 -80.26 3.01 -23.77
N PHE A 127 -79.26 3.52 -24.48
CA PHE A 127 -79.40 4.31 -25.71
C PHE A 127 -78.76 3.59 -26.89
N THR A 128 -79.43 3.60 -28.06
CA THR A 128 -78.93 3.01 -29.31
C THR A 128 -78.16 4.05 -30.13
N GLY A 129 -77.11 4.62 -29.55
CA GLY A 129 -76.31 5.69 -30.14
C GLY A 129 -75.83 6.73 -29.13
N ALA A 130 -75.05 7.70 -29.62
CA ALA A 130 -74.32 8.66 -28.78
C ALA A 130 -75.10 9.95 -28.45
N ILE A 131 -74.95 10.43 -27.22
CA ILE A 131 -75.40 11.75 -26.76
C ILE A 131 -74.33 12.81 -27.09
N THR A 132 -74.72 13.87 -27.78
CA THR A 132 -73.84 15.00 -28.13
C THR A 132 -73.97 16.13 -27.13
N VAL A 133 -72.83 16.65 -26.67
CA VAL A 133 -72.70 17.76 -25.70
C VAL A 133 -72.00 18.93 -26.41
N PRO A 134 -72.75 19.90 -26.97
CA PRO A 134 -72.21 20.97 -27.82
C PRO A 134 -71.80 22.25 -27.05
N ARG A 135 -71.96 22.25 -25.74
CA ARG A 135 -71.61 23.34 -24.81
C ARG A 135 -71.44 22.76 -23.41
N ALA A 136 -70.76 23.49 -22.51
CA ALA A 136 -70.65 23.12 -21.12
C ALA A 136 -72.05 22.95 -20.49
N VAL A 137 -72.30 21.79 -19.88
CA VAL A 137 -73.53 21.46 -19.12
C VAL A 137 -73.17 20.56 -17.94
N THR A 138 -73.98 20.62 -16.90
CA THR A 138 -73.98 19.64 -15.80
C THR A 138 -75.15 18.69 -15.98
N LEU A 139 -74.94 17.38 -15.89
CA LEU A 139 -76.04 16.42 -15.74
C LEU A 139 -76.25 16.13 -14.25
N ASP A 140 -77.51 15.98 -13.85
CA ASP A 140 -77.92 15.88 -12.44
C ASP A 140 -79.15 14.95 -12.29
N SER A 141 -79.36 14.33 -11.13
CA SER A 141 -80.55 13.50 -10.87
C SER A 141 -80.83 13.39 -9.37
N SER A 142 -82.10 13.22 -9.00
CA SER A 142 -82.50 13.06 -7.59
C SER A 142 -82.18 11.68 -6.99
N GLY A 143 -81.45 10.83 -7.71
CA GLY A 143 -81.04 9.50 -7.26
C GLY A 143 -80.15 8.76 -8.25
N SER A 144 -79.49 7.72 -7.75
CA SER A 144 -78.53 6.89 -8.49
C SER A 144 -79.06 6.47 -9.87
N SER A 145 -78.31 6.77 -10.93
CA SER A 145 -78.71 6.54 -12.33
C SER A 145 -77.54 6.12 -13.23
N THR A 146 -77.70 5.05 -14.02
CA THR A 146 -76.70 4.61 -15.00
C THR A 146 -77.12 4.93 -16.45
N LEU A 147 -76.32 5.74 -17.14
CA LEU A 147 -76.50 6.07 -18.56
C LEU A 147 -75.64 5.13 -19.43
N TYR A 148 -76.25 4.09 -20.00
CA TYR A 148 -75.61 3.16 -20.93
C TYR A 148 -75.62 3.75 -22.34
N THR A 149 -74.59 4.55 -22.64
CA THR A 149 -74.45 5.31 -23.90
C THR A 149 -73.00 5.74 -24.14
N ARG A 150 -72.77 6.31 -25.33
CA ARG A 150 -71.54 7.05 -25.69
C ARG A 150 -71.81 8.55 -25.59
N PHE A 151 -70.87 9.33 -25.09
CA PHE A 151 -70.91 10.80 -25.13
C PHE A 151 -69.98 11.34 -26.20
N THR A 152 -70.38 12.43 -26.86
CA THR A 152 -69.55 13.21 -27.80
C THR A 152 -69.52 14.68 -27.36
N VAL A 153 -68.45 15.09 -26.68
CA VAL A 153 -68.25 16.45 -26.19
C VAL A 153 -67.64 17.29 -27.32
N SER A 154 -68.51 18.03 -28.01
CA SER A 154 -68.21 18.86 -29.17
C SER A 154 -68.20 20.36 -28.87
N GLY A 155 -68.34 20.76 -27.60
CA GLY A 155 -68.04 22.11 -27.13
C GLY A 155 -68.16 22.27 -25.62
N GLY A 156 -67.30 23.11 -25.04
CA GLY A 156 -67.40 23.59 -23.65
C GLY A 156 -67.04 22.57 -22.56
N GLY A 157 -67.79 21.48 -22.42
CA GLY A 157 -67.54 20.49 -21.36
C GLY A 157 -68.73 19.65 -20.92
N LEU A 158 -68.48 18.72 -20.00
CA LEU A 158 -69.47 17.86 -19.36
C LEU A 158 -69.10 17.65 -17.89
N THR A 159 -70.00 18.04 -16.99
CA THR A 159 -69.94 17.70 -15.56
C THR A 159 -71.04 16.70 -15.23
N LEU A 160 -70.78 15.75 -14.34
CA LEU A 160 -71.80 14.91 -13.72
C LEU A 160 -71.94 15.24 -12.23
N ASP A 161 -73.15 15.09 -11.70
CA ASP A 161 -73.38 14.91 -10.26
C ASP A 161 -72.96 13.50 -9.81
N ASP A 162 -72.63 13.35 -8.52
CA ASP A 162 -72.20 12.09 -7.88
C ASP A 162 -73.26 10.96 -8.01
N SER A 163 -74.52 11.30 -8.27
CA SER A 163 -75.61 10.35 -8.53
C SER A 163 -75.53 9.65 -9.90
N ILE A 164 -74.69 10.10 -10.84
CA ILE A 164 -74.70 9.62 -12.23
C ILE A 164 -73.46 8.80 -12.56
N THR A 165 -73.68 7.62 -13.13
CA THR A 165 -72.65 6.77 -13.74
C THR A 165 -72.87 6.63 -15.24
N ILE A 166 -71.80 6.64 -16.03
CA ILE A 166 -71.84 6.22 -17.45
C ILE A 166 -71.49 4.72 -17.51
N GLY A 167 -72.42 3.92 -18.03
CA GLY A 167 -72.23 2.50 -18.26
C GLY A 167 -71.66 2.21 -19.65
N ALA A 168 -70.58 1.45 -19.74
CA ALA A 168 -70.03 1.01 -21.01
C ALA A 168 -71.06 0.16 -21.79
N ALA A 169 -71.41 0.61 -23.01
CA ALA A 169 -72.45 0.00 -23.85
C ALA A 169 -71.96 -0.34 -25.27
N SER A 170 -70.67 -0.19 -25.54
CA SER A 170 -70.03 -0.43 -26.83
C SER A 170 -68.53 -0.68 -26.66
N THR A 171 -67.90 -1.30 -27.67
CA THR A 171 -66.42 -1.28 -27.76
C THR A 171 -65.90 0.14 -28.00
N GLY A 172 -64.67 0.44 -27.56
CA GLY A 172 -64.01 1.73 -27.79
C GLY A 172 -64.53 2.89 -26.92
N ALA A 173 -64.47 4.12 -27.46
CA ALA A 173 -64.64 5.36 -26.70
C ALA A 173 -66.05 5.56 -26.10
N ILE A 174 -66.13 5.60 -24.77
CA ILE A 174 -67.32 5.93 -23.99
C ILE A 174 -67.55 7.44 -24.02
N VAL A 175 -66.52 8.27 -23.76
CA VAL A 175 -66.58 9.73 -23.90
C VAL A 175 -65.60 10.19 -24.98
N SER A 176 -66.09 10.67 -26.11
CA SER A 176 -65.29 11.23 -27.21
C SER A 176 -65.24 12.75 -27.13
N VAL A 177 -64.06 13.36 -27.06
CA VAL A 177 -63.87 14.83 -27.02
C VAL A 177 -63.37 15.32 -28.38
N THR A 178 -64.16 16.17 -29.04
CA THR A 178 -63.83 16.71 -30.38
C THR A 178 -63.56 18.22 -30.40
N ALA A 179 -63.70 18.90 -29.25
CA ALA A 179 -63.41 20.33 -29.11
C ALA A 179 -62.23 20.58 -28.17
N SER A 180 -61.29 21.43 -28.60
CA SER A 180 -60.25 22.00 -27.74
C SER A 180 -60.85 22.90 -26.66
N GLY A 181 -60.20 22.99 -25.50
CA GLY A 181 -60.68 23.78 -24.37
C GLY A 181 -61.90 23.21 -23.64
N ALA A 182 -62.25 21.94 -23.87
CA ALA A 182 -63.36 21.29 -23.17
C ALA A 182 -62.97 20.87 -21.74
N VAL A 183 -63.88 21.08 -20.78
CA VAL A 183 -63.70 20.66 -19.38
C VAL A 183 -64.56 19.43 -19.08
N LEU A 184 -63.97 18.37 -18.56
CA LEU A 184 -64.66 17.18 -18.07
C LEU A 184 -64.49 17.11 -16.55
N SER A 185 -65.59 16.99 -15.81
CA SER A 185 -65.56 17.01 -14.33
C SER A 185 -66.43 15.91 -13.73
N ASN A 186 -65.92 15.23 -12.69
CA ASN A 186 -66.61 14.21 -11.90
C ASN A 186 -67.17 13.02 -12.72
N LEU A 187 -66.49 12.62 -13.79
CA LEU A 187 -66.98 11.57 -14.68
C LEU A 187 -66.83 10.18 -14.05
N THR A 188 -67.91 9.63 -13.49
CA THR A 188 -67.96 8.22 -13.06
C THR A 188 -68.28 7.32 -14.26
N ILE A 189 -67.37 6.39 -14.59
CA ILE A 189 -67.49 5.42 -15.70
C ILE A 189 -67.31 4.00 -15.15
N ARG A 190 -68.17 3.06 -15.58
CA ARG A 190 -68.12 1.64 -15.19
C ARG A 190 -68.36 0.73 -16.38
N ASN A 191 -67.73 -0.45 -16.38
CA ASN A 191 -67.98 -1.53 -17.33
C ASN A 191 -68.70 -2.74 -16.67
N PRO A 192 -69.98 -2.64 -16.29
CA PRO A 192 -70.66 -3.67 -15.50
C PRO A 192 -71.05 -4.93 -16.28
N THR A 193 -70.97 -4.91 -17.61
CA THR A 193 -71.36 -6.02 -18.50
C THR A 193 -70.22 -6.44 -19.45
N PRO A 194 -68.96 -6.50 -18.96
CA PRO A 194 -67.73 -6.68 -19.73
C PRO A 194 -67.81 -6.38 -21.23
N ALA A 195 -68.19 -5.15 -21.57
CA ALA A 195 -68.11 -4.66 -22.93
C ALA A 195 -66.64 -4.62 -23.32
N ALA A 196 -66.26 -5.35 -24.38
CA ALA A 196 -64.85 -5.55 -24.71
C ALA A 196 -64.14 -4.24 -25.06
N ARG A 197 -62.89 -4.09 -24.60
CA ARG A 197 -62.00 -2.98 -24.98
C ARG A 197 -62.63 -1.57 -24.79
N PRO A 198 -63.13 -1.21 -23.59
CA PRO A 198 -63.64 0.13 -23.33
C PRO A 198 -62.49 1.15 -23.35
N THR A 199 -62.77 2.35 -23.86
CA THR A 199 -61.93 3.54 -23.67
C THR A 199 -62.75 4.57 -22.91
N GLY A 200 -62.35 4.97 -21.70
CA GLY A 200 -63.10 5.91 -20.87
C GLY A 200 -63.29 7.27 -21.53
N VAL A 201 -62.19 8.00 -21.70
CA VAL A 201 -62.14 9.26 -22.44
C VAL A 201 -61.22 9.11 -23.65
N GLN A 202 -61.65 9.57 -24.82
CA GLN A 202 -60.82 9.64 -26.03
C GLN A 202 -60.83 11.04 -26.64
N LEU A 203 -59.66 11.64 -26.83
CA LEU A 203 -59.52 12.90 -27.55
C LEU A 203 -59.43 12.65 -29.06
N GLY A 204 -60.07 13.52 -29.85
CA GLY A 204 -59.81 13.62 -31.27
C GLY A 204 -58.37 14.08 -31.56
N ALA A 205 -57.86 13.74 -32.73
CA ALA A 205 -56.53 14.16 -33.17
C ALA A 205 -56.38 15.70 -33.10
N THR A 206 -55.24 16.18 -32.62
CA THR A 206 -54.91 17.62 -32.42
C THR A 206 -55.85 18.42 -31.49
N VAL A 207 -56.75 17.77 -30.74
CA VAL A 207 -57.56 18.43 -29.70
C VAL A 207 -56.67 18.78 -28.51
N THR A 208 -56.71 20.03 -28.03
CA THR A 208 -55.74 20.57 -27.06
C THR A 208 -56.41 21.41 -25.97
N GLY A 209 -55.71 21.58 -24.84
CA GLY A 209 -56.19 22.39 -23.71
C GLY A 209 -57.45 21.80 -23.05
N VAL A 210 -57.68 20.49 -23.19
CA VAL A 210 -58.75 19.78 -22.49
C VAL A 210 -58.39 19.65 -21.02
N VAL A 211 -59.37 19.78 -20.13
CA VAL A 211 -59.21 19.57 -18.69
C VAL A 211 -60.06 18.36 -18.28
N ILE A 212 -59.49 17.45 -17.48
CA ILE A 212 -60.15 16.23 -17.00
C ILE A 212 -59.92 16.12 -15.50
N GLU A 213 -60.93 16.45 -14.70
CA GLU A 213 -60.86 16.51 -13.24
C GLU A 213 -61.82 15.48 -12.63
N GLY A 214 -61.34 14.66 -11.68
CA GLY A 214 -62.20 13.71 -10.97
C GLY A 214 -62.83 12.62 -11.85
N LEU A 215 -62.13 12.17 -12.90
CA LEU A 215 -62.50 10.95 -13.63
C LEU A 215 -62.37 9.73 -12.70
N ASP A 216 -63.43 8.95 -12.53
CA ASP A 216 -63.39 7.64 -11.88
C ASP A 216 -63.85 6.55 -12.84
N MET A 217 -62.92 5.79 -13.43
CA MET A 217 -63.19 4.70 -14.37
C MET A 217 -62.86 3.32 -13.79
N ASP A 218 -63.77 2.37 -14.00
CA ASP A 218 -63.48 0.93 -13.93
C ASP A 218 -63.72 0.25 -15.29
N GLY A 219 -62.66 -0.31 -15.87
CA GLY A 219 -62.69 -1.05 -17.15
C GLY A 219 -63.08 -2.53 -17.03
N ALA A 220 -63.27 -3.05 -15.80
CA ALA A 220 -63.59 -4.44 -15.46
C ALA A 220 -62.54 -5.52 -15.83
N GLY A 221 -61.30 -5.12 -16.10
CA GLY A 221 -60.18 -6.02 -16.40
C GLY A 221 -60.03 -6.37 -17.89
N GLU A 222 -60.76 -5.68 -18.76
CA GLU A 222 -60.80 -5.97 -20.20
C GLU A 222 -59.44 -5.78 -20.90
N ALA A 223 -59.09 -6.70 -21.79
CA ALA A 223 -57.89 -6.60 -22.62
C ALA A 223 -57.99 -5.41 -23.60
N SER A 224 -56.86 -4.84 -23.99
CA SER A 224 -56.74 -3.70 -24.93
C SER A 224 -57.73 -2.55 -24.69
N SER A 225 -57.95 -2.25 -23.41
CA SER A 225 -58.81 -1.18 -22.88
C SER A 225 -57.99 0.01 -22.38
N TYR A 226 -58.60 1.19 -22.33
CA TYR A 226 -57.93 2.46 -22.06
C TYR A 226 -58.69 3.30 -21.03
N GLY A 227 -58.00 3.90 -20.06
CA GLY A 227 -58.59 4.93 -19.20
C GLY A 227 -58.82 6.24 -19.97
N ILE A 228 -57.71 6.84 -20.43
CA ILE A 228 -57.71 8.05 -21.27
C ILE A 228 -56.82 7.82 -22.49
N ASN A 229 -57.38 7.93 -23.69
CA ASN A 229 -56.65 7.92 -24.95
C ASN A 229 -56.58 9.35 -25.52
N LEU A 230 -55.43 10.01 -25.34
CA LEU A 230 -55.17 11.37 -25.82
C LEU A 230 -54.98 11.44 -27.35
N THR A 231 -54.82 10.30 -28.03
CA THR A 231 -54.42 10.18 -29.44
C THR A 231 -53.21 11.07 -29.79
N THR A 232 -53.41 12.13 -30.57
CA THR A 232 -52.40 13.18 -30.87
C THR A 232 -52.77 14.56 -30.30
N GLY A 233 -53.72 14.58 -29.38
CA GLY A 233 -54.11 15.75 -28.59
C GLY A 233 -53.33 15.91 -27.28
N SER A 234 -53.75 16.87 -26.46
CA SER A 234 -53.24 17.06 -25.10
C SER A 234 -54.30 17.54 -24.11
N ALA A 235 -54.13 17.13 -22.85
CA ALA A 235 -55.00 17.45 -21.74
C ALA A 235 -54.21 17.67 -20.44
N THR A 236 -54.81 18.43 -19.52
CA THR A 236 -54.50 18.41 -18.10
C THR A 236 -55.44 17.44 -17.40
N VAL A 237 -54.90 16.43 -16.73
CA VAL A 237 -55.63 15.40 -15.99
C VAL A 237 -55.31 15.54 -14.50
N THR A 238 -56.35 15.65 -13.66
CA THR A 238 -56.19 15.90 -12.22
C THR A 238 -57.02 14.93 -11.39
N GLY A 239 -56.36 14.22 -10.47
CA GLY A 239 -57.02 13.37 -9.46
C GLY A 239 -57.76 12.15 -10.02
N ALA A 240 -57.41 11.68 -11.22
CA ALA A 240 -58.11 10.57 -11.87
C ALA A 240 -57.91 9.24 -11.11
N ARG A 241 -59.01 8.50 -10.90
CA ARG A 241 -59.04 7.11 -10.46
C ARG A 241 -59.33 6.24 -11.69
N ILE A 242 -58.39 5.41 -12.10
CA ILE A 242 -58.53 4.50 -13.24
C ILE A 242 -58.17 3.10 -12.74
N VAL A 243 -59.05 2.12 -12.90
CA VAL A 243 -58.79 0.72 -12.51
C VAL A 243 -59.30 -0.25 -13.57
N GLY A 244 -58.77 -1.48 -13.57
CA GLY A 244 -59.29 -2.56 -14.42
C GLY A 244 -59.09 -2.31 -15.92
N VAL A 245 -58.01 -1.64 -16.32
CA VAL A 245 -57.69 -1.38 -17.75
C VAL A 245 -56.37 -2.02 -18.18
N ALA A 246 -56.20 -2.22 -19.49
CA ALA A 246 -54.90 -2.61 -20.05
C ALA A 246 -53.92 -1.43 -20.03
N THR A 247 -54.36 -0.24 -20.43
CA THR A 247 -53.55 0.99 -20.40
C THR A 247 -54.29 2.11 -19.66
N GLY A 248 -53.63 2.78 -18.71
CA GLY A 248 -54.24 3.87 -17.93
C GLY A 248 -54.44 5.14 -18.76
N ILE A 249 -53.37 5.87 -19.04
CA ILE A 249 -53.37 7.07 -19.88
C ILE A 249 -52.40 6.86 -21.05
N THR A 250 -52.79 7.18 -22.28
CA THR A 250 -51.91 7.04 -23.45
C THR A 250 -51.99 8.23 -24.40
N ALA A 251 -50.84 8.68 -24.89
CA ALA A 251 -50.71 9.36 -26.17
C ALA A 251 -50.16 8.37 -27.21
N THR A 252 -50.63 8.46 -28.46
CA THR A 252 -50.15 7.60 -29.55
C THR A 252 -48.64 7.77 -29.75
N ALA A 253 -47.92 6.71 -30.13
CA ALA A 253 -46.47 6.72 -30.30
C ALA A 253 -45.94 7.89 -31.17
N ALA A 254 -46.69 8.30 -32.21
CA ALA A 254 -46.38 9.42 -33.10
C ALA A 254 -46.91 10.80 -32.64
N SER A 255 -47.47 10.91 -31.43
CA SER A 255 -47.95 12.18 -30.86
C SER A 255 -46.78 13.07 -30.46
N THR A 256 -46.61 14.19 -31.16
CA THR A 256 -45.64 15.25 -30.84
C THR A 256 -46.20 16.32 -29.90
N ALA A 257 -47.38 16.08 -29.32
CA ALA A 257 -48.12 17.06 -28.53
C ALA A 257 -47.31 17.61 -27.34
N SER A 258 -47.63 18.86 -26.97
CA SER A 258 -47.13 19.54 -25.78
C SER A 258 -48.28 19.87 -24.81
N ALA A 259 -47.94 20.21 -23.57
CA ALA A 259 -48.90 20.47 -22.49
C ALA A 259 -49.83 19.27 -22.18
N ILE A 260 -49.26 18.06 -22.15
CA ILE A 260 -49.87 16.93 -21.44
C ILE A 260 -49.42 17.02 -19.98
N VAL A 261 -50.37 17.08 -19.06
CA VAL A 261 -50.12 17.11 -17.61
C VAL A 261 -50.99 16.05 -16.95
N VAL A 262 -50.41 15.22 -16.10
CA VAL A 262 -51.13 14.29 -15.21
C VAL A 262 -50.71 14.61 -13.78
N SER A 263 -51.68 14.85 -12.90
CA SER A 263 -51.41 15.27 -11.51
C SER A 263 -52.34 14.58 -10.51
N GLY A 264 -51.75 13.91 -9.51
CA GLY A 264 -52.48 13.14 -8.50
C GLY A 264 -53.26 11.93 -9.05
N GLY A 265 -53.96 11.24 -8.15
CA GLY A 265 -54.84 10.12 -8.50
C GLY A 265 -54.17 8.74 -8.47
N THR A 266 -54.93 7.72 -8.90
CA THR A 266 -54.55 6.31 -8.85
C THR A 266 -54.84 5.61 -10.18
N ILE A 267 -53.85 4.92 -10.76
CA ILE A 267 -53.94 4.28 -12.07
C ILE A 267 -53.54 2.80 -11.96
N GLY A 268 -54.53 1.92 -11.84
CA GLY A 268 -54.38 0.48 -11.90
C GLY A 268 -54.49 -0.06 -13.33
N ALA A 269 -53.37 -0.49 -13.92
CA ALA A 269 -53.29 -0.93 -15.31
C ALA A 269 -52.41 -2.18 -15.51
N ALA A 270 -52.79 -3.05 -16.46
CA ALA A 270 -52.11 -4.33 -16.68
C ALA A 270 -50.85 -4.24 -17.56
N THR A 271 -50.84 -3.36 -18.58
CA THR A 271 -49.79 -3.28 -19.61
C THR A 271 -49.01 -1.97 -19.54
N SER A 272 -49.68 -0.83 -19.33
CA SER A 272 -48.98 0.43 -19.02
C SER A 272 -49.85 1.38 -18.20
N GLY A 273 -49.29 2.00 -17.17
CA GLY A 273 -50.01 3.02 -16.41
C GLY A 273 -50.17 4.31 -17.19
N ILE A 274 -49.06 4.90 -17.64
CA ILE A 274 -49.02 6.11 -18.46
C ILE A 274 -48.04 5.89 -19.61
N SER A 275 -48.45 6.09 -20.86
CA SER A 275 -47.57 6.06 -22.05
C SER A 275 -47.63 7.38 -22.83
N LEU A 276 -46.47 7.99 -23.11
CA LEU A 276 -46.35 9.39 -23.55
C LEU A 276 -45.82 9.60 -24.98
N GLY A 277 -45.64 8.54 -25.76
CA GLY A 277 -45.38 8.63 -27.21
C GLY A 277 -44.13 9.44 -27.60
N THR A 278 -44.27 10.46 -28.46
CA THR A 278 -43.17 11.35 -28.94
C THR A 278 -43.33 12.79 -28.44
N THR A 279 -43.99 12.97 -27.30
CA THR A 279 -44.46 14.27 -26.79
C THR A 279 -43.34 15.19 -26.31
N THR A 280 -43.62 16.48 -26.23
CA THR A 280 -42.65 17.52 -25.83
C THR A 280 -42.99 18.06 -24.45
N THR A 281 -42.03 17.94 -23.52
CA THR A 281 -42.14 18.33 -22.10
C THR A 281 -43.49 17.97 -21.45
N PRO A 282 -43.92 16.69 -21.49
CA PRO A 282 -45.06 16.24 -20.69
C PRO A 282 -44.71 16.25 -19.19
N SER A 283 -45.71 16.35 -18.33
CA SER A 283 -45.55 16.33 -16.87
C SER A 283 -46.42 15.25 -16.22
N VAL A 284 -45.84 14.50 -15.27
CA VAL A 284 -46.54 13.54 -14.41
C VAL A 284 -46.12 13.81 -12.96
N SER A 285 -47.09 14.09 -12.08
CA SER A 285 -46.80 14.54 -10.70
C SER A 285 -47.72 13.89 -9.65
N GLY A 286 -47.18 13.36 -8.56
CA GLY A 286 -47.96 12.84 -7.43
C GLY A 286 -48.91 11.68 -7.73
N VAL A 287 -48.70 10.95 -8.83
CA VAL A 287 -49.58 9.86 -9.29
C VAL A 287 -49.14 8.53 -8.70
N SER A 288 -50.09 7.73 -8.20
CA SER A 288 -49.85 6.33 -7.85
C SER A 288 -50.27 5.41 -8.99
N VAL A 289 -49.35 4.59 -9.48
CA VAL A 289 -49.51 3.74 -10.66
C VAL A 289 -49.24 2.29 -10.26
N THR A 290 -50.23 1.40 -10.43
CA THR A 290 -50.16 0.03 -9.90
C THR A 290 -50.51 -1.01 -10.95
N SER A 291 -49.90 -2.20 -10.83
CA SER A 291 -50.26 -3.38 -11.60
C SER A 291 -50.43 -4.60 -10.69
N THR A 292 -51.00 -5.67 -11.24
CA THR A 292 -50.87 -7.00 -10.63
C THR A 292 -49.40 -7.41 -10.62
N PRO A 293 -48.88 -8.03 -9.54
CA PRO A 293 -47.52 -8.53 -9.51
C PRO A 293 -47.18 -9.42 -10.71
N SER A 294 -45.92 -9.38 -11.17
CA SER A 294 -45.42 -10.06 -12.38
C SER A 294 -45.99 -9.58 -13.72
N SER A 295 -46.57 -8.37 -13.79
CA SER A 295 -46.85 -7.72 -15.07
C SER A 295 -45.56 -7.52 -15.87
N THR A 296 -45.59 -7.84 -17.18
CA THR A 296 -44.52 -7.56 -18.14
C THR A 296 -44.50 -6.11 -18.64
N GLY A 297 -45.40 -5.26 -18.13
CA GLY A 297 -45.59 -3.88 -18.58
C GLY A 297 -44.62 -2.85 -18.01
N THR A 298 -44.82 -1.59 -18.41
CA THR A 298 -44.10 -0.41 -17.90
C THR A 298 -45.08 0.54 -17.20
N GLY A 299 -44.80 0.91 -15.94
CA GLY A 299 -45.66 1.78 -15.15
C GLY A 299 -45.82 3.18 -15.77
N ILE A 300 -44.70 3.89 -15.97
CA ILE A 300 -44.65 5.17 -16.68
C ILE A 300 -43.70 5.04 -17.87
N ASP A 301 -44.28 4.79 -19.05
CA ASP A 301 -43.62 4.76 -20.34
C ASP A 301 -43.52 6.17 -20.93
N LEU A 302 -42.35 6.78 -20.77
CA LEU A 302 -41.96 8.04 -21.38
C LEU A 302 -41.67 7.88 -22.89
N ALA A 303 -41.55 6.66 -23.41
CA ALA A 303 -41.30 6.32 -24.80
C ALA A 303 -40.24 7.22 -25.46
N ASN A 304 -40.57 7.86 -26.57
CA ASN A 304 -39.72 8.78 -27.32
C ASN A 304 -40.03 10.26 -27.02
N SER A 305 -40.56 10.57 -25.83
CA SER A 305 -40.78 11.96 -25.40
C SER A 305 -39.44 12.72 -25.20
N SER A 306 -39.52 14.05 -25.13
CA SER A 306 -38.36 14.94 -24.94
C SER A 306 -38.56 15.85 -23.73
N GLY A 307 -37.64 15.80 -22.76
CA GLY A 307 -37.66 16.68 -21.58
C GLY A 307 -38.82 16.45 -20.62
N ALA A 308 -39.34 15.22 -20.54
CA ALA A 308 -40.44 14.87 -19.64
C ALA A 308 -40.10 15.16 -18.16
N GLN A 309 -41.08 15.62 -17.39
CA GLN A 309 -40.96 15.89 -15.96
C GLN A 309 -41.78 14.86 -15.17
N VAL A 310 -41.16 14.16 -14.23
CA VAL A 310 -41.77 13.12 -13.41
C VAL A 310 -41.45 13.40 -11.93
N ASP A 311 -42.47 13.66 -11.10
CA ASP A 311 -42.30 14.25 -9.78
C ASP A 311 -43.15 13.53 -8.71
N GLU A 312 -42.55 13.06 -7.62
CA GLU A 312 -43.22 12.41 -6.47
C GLU A 312 -44.23 11.30 -6.87
N VAL A 313 -43.93 10.56 -7.94
CA VAL A 313 -44.75 9.42 -8.41
C VAL A 313 -44.49 8.16 -7.60
N THR A 314 -45.48 7.29 -7.49
CA THR A 314 -45.31 5.93 -6.95
C THR A 314 -45.68 4.91 -8.02
N VAL A 315 -44.82 3.93 -8.29
CA VAL A 315 -45.04 2.87 -9.29
C VAL A 315 -44.86 1.50 -8.64
N THR A 316 -45.83 0.60 -8.78
CA THR A 316 -45.80 -0.72 -8.10
C THR A 316 -46.18 -1.88 -9.03
N GLY A 317 -45.37 -2.94 -9.04
CA GLY A 317 -45.71 -4.27 -9.59
C GLY A 317 -45.53 -4.48 -11.10
N PHE A 318 -45.05 -3.46 -11.83
CA PHE A 318 -44.67 -3.55 -13.25
C PHE A 318 -43.24 -4.06 -13.42
N ALA A 319 -42.95 -4.83 -14.48
CA ALA A 319 -41.58 -5.24 -14.81
C ALA A 319 -40.61 -4.04 -14.92
N ARG A 320 -41.10 -2.92 -15.43
CA ARG A 320 -40.37 -1.66 -15.54
C ARG A 320 -41.11 -0.52 -14.83
N GLY A 321 -40.43 0.19 -13.93
CA GLY A 321 -41.03 1.31 -13.20
C GLY A 321 -41.29 2.54 -14.07
N VAL A 322 -40.23 3.33 -14.32
CA VAL A 322 -40.26 4.52 -15.19
C VAL A 322 -39.25 4.35 -16.32
N GLY A 323 -39.62 4.59 -17.58
CA GLY A 323 -38.74 4.26 -18.70
C GLY A 323 -38.98 5.00 -20.01
N THR A 324 -37.91 5.32 -20.73
CA THR A 324 -37.95 5.81 -22.13
C THR A 324 -37.80 4.65 -23.12
N ALA A 325 -37.94 4.88 -24.42
CA ALA A 325 -37.56 3.90 -25.44
C ALA A 325 -36.03 3.77 -25.50
N PRO A 326 -35.44 2.56 -25.61
CA PRO A 326 -33.99 2.35 -25.59
C PRO A 326 -33.21 3.20 -26.61
N ALA A 327 -33.80 3.46 -27.78
CA ALA A 327 -33.19 4.23 -28.87
C ALA A 327 -33.63 5.71 -28.93
N ASN A 328 -34.26 6.27 -27.88
CA ASN A 328 -34.72 7.67 -27.87
C ASN A 328 -33.55 8.67 -27.83
N PRO A 329 -33.24 9.44 -28.90
CA PRO A 329 -32.05 10.29 -28.97
C PRO A 329 -32.30 11.73 -28.48
N ARG A 330 -33.38 11.96 -27.73
CA ARG A 330 -33.89 13.30 -27.37
C ARG A 330 -33.37 13.76 -26.01
N THR A 331 -33.78 14.96 -25.59
CA THR A 331 -33.51 15.46 -24.23
C THR A 331 -34.12 14.51 -23.20
N GLY A 332 -33.31 14.05 -22.27
CA GLY A 332 -33.71 13.10 -21.23
C GLY A 332 -34.75 13.66 -20.26
N PRO A 333 -35.40 12.79 -19.47
CA PRO A 333 -36.36 13.21 -18.46
C PRO A 333 -35.66 13.83 -17.24
N THR A 334 -36.41 14.64 -16.49
CA THR A 334 -36.13 14.95 -15.08
C THR A 334 -37.06 14.10 -14.23
N ILE A 335 -36.51 13.29 -13.32
CA ILE A 335 -37.25 12.41 -12.42
C ILE A 335 -36.88 12.76 -10.97
N THR A 336 -37.86 13.16 -10.16
CA THR A 336 -37.67 13.62 -8.78
C THR A 336 -38.56 12.82 -7.82
N GLY A 337 -38.01 12.35 -6.70
CA GLY A 337 -38.78 11.74 -5.60
C GLY A 337 -39.46 10.40 -5.92
N ALA A 338 -39.28 9.87 -7.13
CA ALA A 338 -40.01 8.71 -7.63
C ALA A 338 -39.79 7.45 -6.77
N VAL A 339 -40.89 6.86 -6.31
CA VAL A 339 -40.92 5.58 -5.59
C VAL A 339 -41.27 4.46 -6.57
N VAL A 340 -40.43 3.43 -6.65
CA VAL A 340 -40.66 2.24 -7.49
C VAL A 340 -40.55 0.98 -6.62
N ASP A 341 -41.59 0.14 -6.63
CA ASP A 341 -41.68 -1.05 -5.77
C ASP A 341 -42.10 -2.31 -6.56
N GLY A 342 -41.51 -3.45 -6.22
CA GLY A 342 -41.83 -4.76 -6.78
C GLY A 342 -41.49 -4.96 -8.26
N SER A 343 -40.67 -4.08 -8.87
CA SER A 343 -40.28 -4.22 -10.28
C SER A 343 -39.32 -5.39 -10.50
N THR A 344 -39.45 -6.07 -11.66
CA THR A 344 -38.74 -7.34 -11.94
C THR A 344 -37.61 -7.20 -12.97
N ARG A 345 -37.54 -6.10 -13.74
CA ARG A 345 -36.53 -5.87 -14.79
C ARG A 345 -35.75 -4.57 -14.57
N GLU A 346 -36.41 -3.41 -14.64
CA GLU A 346 -35.78 -2.11 -14.29
C GLU A 346 -36.62 -1.27 -13.33
N GLY A 347 -35.97 -0.57 -12.39
CA GLY A 347 -36.61 0.50 -11.61
C GLY A 347 -36.83 1.76 -12.47
N ILE A 348 -35.73 2.35 -12.94
CA ILE A 348 -35.71 3.46 -13.89
C ILE A 348 -34.82 3.09 -15.09
N SER A 349 -35.18 3.49 -16.30
CA SER A 349 -34.37 3.24 -17.50
C SER A 349 -34.43 4.39 -18.50
N LEU A 350 -33.27 4.98 -18.82
CA LEU A 350 -33.17 6.31 -19.44
C LEU A 350 -32.99 6.31 -20.96
N GLY A 351 -32.62 5.17 -21.56
CA GLY A 351 -32.39 5.01 -23.01
C GLY A 351 -31.32 5.96 -23.57
N ALA A 352 -31.20 6.05 -24.89
CA ALA A 352 -30.18 6.85 -25.60
C ALA A 352 -30.30 8.39 -25.46
N THR A 353 -30.89 8.88 -24.37
CA THR A 353 -31.22 10.29 -24.16
C THR A 353 -30.02 11.12 -23.69
N THR A 354 -30.06 12.42 -23.97
CA THR A 354 -29.03 13.37 -23.54
C THR A 354 -29.51 14.23 -22.37
N GLY A 355 -28.72 14.32 -21.29
CA GLY A 355 -28.97 15.25 -20.18
C GLY A 355 -30.06 14.82 -19.19
N ALA A 356 -30.36 13.51 -19.11
CA ALA A 356 -31.33 12.97 -18.16
C ALA A 356 -30.91 13.23 -16.69
N ARG A 357 -31.89 13.48 -15.81
CA ARG A 357 -31.68 13.71 -14.38
C ARG A 357 -32.57 12.82 -13.53
N VAL A 358 -32.01 12.21 -12.49
CA VAL A 358 -32.74 11.45 -11.47
C VAL A 358 -32.33 11.94 -10.08
N SER A 359 -33.27 12.35 -9.24
CA SER A 359 -33.00 12.78 -7.86
C SER A 359 -34.01 12.19 -6.87
N ASP A 360 -33.56 11.87 -5.65
CA ASP A 360 -34.41 11.38 -4.52
C ASP A 360 -35.22 10.09 -4.79
N ALA A 361 -34.89 9.35 -5.85
CA ALA A 361 -35.60 8.14 -6.24
C ALA A 361 -35.40 7.00 -5.22
N ARG A 362 -36.49 6.34 -4.81
CA ARG A 362 -36.49 5.18 -3.89
C ARG A 362 -36.97 3.95 -4.65
N ILE A 363 -36.08 2.99 -4.83
CA ILE A 363 -36.24 1.91 -5.79
C ILE A 363 -36.05 0.58 -5.05
N THR A 364 -37.08 -0.26 -5.05
CA THR A 364 -37.07 -1.60 -4.43
C THR A 364 -37.56 -2.62 -5.45
N LEU A 365 -36.64 -3.46 -5.94
CA LEU A 365 -36.95 -4.49 -6.94
C LEU A 365 -37.23 -5.85 -6.29
N ALA A 366 -37.86 -6.74 -7.05
CA ALA A 366 -38.37 -8.02 -6.60
C ALA A 366 -37.31 -9.14 -6.40
N GLY A 367 -36.01 -8.81 -6.33
CA GLY A 367 -34.93 -9.79 -6.17
C GLY A 367 -34.65 -10.65 -7.40
N ALA A 368 -35.09 -10.21 -8.60
CA ALA A 368 -34.92 -10.98 -9.83
C ALA A 368 -33.48 -10.95 -10.36
N THR A 369 -33.02 -12.06 -10.96
CA THR A 369 -31.74 -12.11 -11.70
C THR A 369 -31.75 -11.12 -12.86
N GLN A 370 -30.59 -10.53 -13.18
CA GLN A 370 -30.41 -9.51 -14.24
C GLN A 370 -31.20 -8.20 -14.03
N SER A 371 -31.88 -8.01 -12.89
CA SER A 371 -32.61 -6.79 -12.60
C SER A 371 -31.70 -5.59 -12.29
N THR A 372 -32.10 -4.39 -12.73
CA THR A 372 -31.32 -3.15 -12.61
C THR A 372 -32.11 -2.03 -11.93
N GLY A 373 -31.52 -1.33 -10.96
CA GLY A 373 -32.15 -0.19 -10.30
C GLY A 373 -32.33 1.01 -11.24
N ILE A 374 -31.23 1.53 -11.80
CA ILE A 374 -31.22 2.60 -12.80
C ILE A 374 -30.35 2.21 -14.00
N LEU A 375 -30.95 2.05 -15.18
CA LEU A 375 -30.27 1.68 -16.43
C LEU A 375 -30.02 2.92 -17.31
N THR A 376 -28.76 3.25 -17.56
CA THR A 376 -28.33 4.41 -18.37
C THR A 376 -27.96 4.03 -19.82
N LEU A 377 -28.55 2.94 -20.34
CA LEU A 377 -28.25 2.36 -21.67
C LEU A 377 -28.21 3.40 -22.80
N LEU A 378 -27.02 3.63 -23.36
CA LEU A 378 -26.70 4.64 -24.39
C LEU A 378 -26.97 6.11 -24.01
N ALA A 379 -27.38 6.39 -22.77
CA ALA A 379 -27.57 7.76 -22.27
C ALA A 379 -26.23 8.51 -22.15
N THR A 380 -26.27 9.84 -22.29
CA THR A 380 -25.08 10.71 -22.17
C THR A 380 -25.36 11.94 -21.30
N GLY A 381 -24.36 12.38 -20.53
CA GLY A 381 -24.48 13.55 -19.65
C GLY A 381 -25.54 13.39 -18.55
N VAL A 382 -25.69 12.16 -18.03
CA VAL A 382 -26.70 11.82 -17.02
C VAL A 382 -26.27 12.31 -15.64
N VAL A 383 -27.21 12.82 -14.84
CA VAL A 383 -27.00 13.18 -13.43
C VAL A 383 -27.92 12.34 -12.54
N ILE A 384 -27.36 11.72 -11.49
CA ILE A 384 -28.09 10.90 -10.51
C ILE A 384 -27.72 11.36 -9.09
N GLU A 385 -28.70 11.84 -8.33
CA GLU A 385 -28.50 12.44 -7.00
C GLU A 385 -29.32 11.74 -5.92
N ARG A 386 -28.66 11.20 -4.90
CA ARG A 386 -29.24 10.59 -3.69
C ARG A 386 -30.33 9.51 -3.96
N PRO A 387 -30.16 8.57 -4.92
CA PRO A 387 -31.05 7.44 -5.04
C PRO A 387 -30.86 6.45 -3.87
N THR A 388 -31.93 5.77 -3.48
CA THR A 388 -31.88 4.59 -2.62
C THR A 388 -32.33 3.38 -3.43
N ILE A 389 -31.49 2.35 -3.57
CA ILE A 389 -31.75 1.18 -4.43
C ILE A 389 -31.56 -0.11 -3.64
N THR A 390 -32.58 -0.97 -3.61
CA THR A 390 -32.54 -2.29 -2.94
C THR A 390 -33.23 -3.36 -3.79
N GLY A 391 -32.91 -4.63 -3.55
CA GLY A 391 -33.59 -5.76 -4.20
C GLY A 391 -33.32 -5.91 -5.71
N ALA A 392 -32.40 -5.12 -6.27
CA ALA A 392 -31.90 -5.27 -7.63
C ALA A 392 -30.61 -6.10 -7.65
N MET A 393 -30.35 -6.82 -8.74
CA MET A 393 -29.05 -7.47 -8.94
C MET A 393 -27.96 -6.42 -9.23
N TYR A 394 -28.29 -5.39 -10.01
CA TYR A 394 -27.39 -4.27 -10.29
C TYR A 394 -28.03 -2.94 -9.86
N GLY A 395 -27.27 -2.06 -9.21
CA GLY A 395 -27.75 -0.77 -8.72
C GLY A 395 -27.93 0.25 -9.84
N ILE A 396 -26.83 0.83 -10.32
CA ILE A 396 -26.80 1.79 -11.43
C ILE A 396 -25.93 1.23 -12.55
N THR A 397 -26.48 0.98 -13.74
CA THR A 397 -25.75 0.30 -14.82
C THR A 397 -25.67 1.14 -16.08
N THR A 398 -24.43 1.46 -16.46
CA THR A 398 -24.04 1.97 -17.78
C THR A 398 -23.47 0.82 -18.59
N SER A 399 -23.90 0.64 -19.84
CA SER A 399 -23.44 -0.48 -20.67
C SER A 399 -22.03 -0.24 -21.23
N ALA A 400 -21.28 -1.32 -21.46
CA ALA A 400 -20.01 -1.26 -22.20
C ALA A 400 -20.17 -0.62 -23.61
N ALA A 401 -21.38 -0.65 -24.18
CA ALA A 401 -21.70 0.03 -25.45
C ALA A 401 -21.89 1.56 -25.33
N ASN A 402 -22.05 2.11 -24.12
CA ASN A 402 -22.07 3.57 -23.93
C ASN A 402 -20.66 4.14 -24.18
N THR A 403 -20.57 5.17 -25.01
CA THR A 403 -19.36 5.97 -25.24
C THR A 403 -19.68 7.46 -25.08
N GLY A 404 -18.67 8.30 -24.92
CA GLY A 404 -18.84 9.74 -24.66
C GLY A 404 -19.01 10.05 -23.16
N SER A 405 -19.69 11.15 -22.82
CA SER A 405 -19.73 11.64 -21.43
C SER A 405 -20.41 10.65 -20.49
N GLY A 406 -19.67 10.23 -19.46
CA GLY A 406 -20.15 9.39 -18.38
C GLY A 406 -21.15 10.08 -17.46
N PRO A 407 -21.78 9.30 -16.54
CA PRO A 407 -22.72 9.82 -15.57
C PRO A 407 -22.01 10.55 -14.41
N ALA A 408 -22.69 11.53 -13.83
CA ALA A 408 -22.36 12.09 -12.52
C ALA A 408 -23.31 11.50 -11.48
N ILE A 409 -22.78 10.77 -10.50
CA ILE A 409 -23.52 10.02 -9.49
C ILE A 409 -23.10 10.51 -8.10
N THR A 410 -24.04 11.11 -7.36
CA THR A 410 -23.79 11.79 -6.08
C THR A 410 -24.63 11.19 -4.96
N ALA A 411 -23.96 10.77 -3.89
CA ALA A 411 -24.53 10.23 -2.65
C ALA A 411 -25.57 9.08 -2.80
N PRO A 412 -25.36 8.07 -3.67
CA PRO A 412 -26.26 6.92 -3.77
C PRO A 412 -26.15 5.99 -2.55
N THR A 413 -27.25 5.33 -2.19
CA THR A 413 -27.27 4.22 -1.23
C THR A 413 -27.81 2.97 -1.94
N ILE A 414 -27.00 1.91 -2.05
CA ILE A 414 -27.30 0.75 -2.90
C ILE A 414 -27.03 -0.56 -2.16
N THR A 415 -28.03 -1.45 -2.11
CA THR A 415 -27.88 -2.85 -1.68
C THR A 415 -28.14 -3.78 -2.87
N ALA A 416 -27.09 -4.28 -3.52
CA ALA A 416 -27.12 -5.02 -4.78
C ALA A 416 -25.86 -5.89 -4.99
N PHE A 417 -25.91 -6.90 -5.88
CA PHE A 417 -24.74 -7.71 -6.24
C PHE A 417 -23.66 -6.88 -6.94
N GLY A 418 -24.06 -5.99 -7.87
CA GLY A 418 -23.17 -4.97 -8.43
C GLY A 418 -23.70 -3.57 -8.10
N GLY A 419 -22.89 -2.70 -7.50
CA GLY A 419 -23.34 -1.38 -7.08
C GLY A 419 -23.53 -0.41 -8.25
N ILE A 420 -22.44 -0.07 -8.93
CA ILE A 420 -22.38 0.92 -10.02
C ILE A 420 -21.52 0.40 -11.16
N THR A 421 -21.96 0.53 -12.41
CA THR A 421 -21.19 0.17 -13.63
C THR A 421 -21.08 1.38 -14.56
N LEU A 422 -19.88 1.70 -15.06
CA LEU A 422 -19.59 2.93 -15.84
C LEU A 422 -19.40 2.72 -17.36
N GLY A 423 -19.28 1.48 -17.83
CA GLY A 423 -19.21 1.16 -19.27
C GLY A 423 -17.93 1.68 -19.95
N SER A 424 -18.02 2.10 -21.22
CA SER A 424 -16.90 2.70 -21.98
C SER A 424 -16.98 4.24 -22.01
N THR A 425 -17.48 4.84 -20.92
CA THR A 425 -17.73 6.28 -20.84
C THR A 425 -16.55 7.09 -20.31
N GLN A 426 -16.62 8.41 -20.44
CA GLN A 426 -15.48 9.30 -20.24
C GLN A 426 -15.87 10.51 -19.39
N ASN A 427 -15.03 10.87 -18.42
CA ASN A 427 -15.31 11.90 -17.40
C ASN A 427 -16.51 11.52 -16.49
N ALA A 428 -16.64 10.24 -16.14
CA ALA A 428 -17.62 9.78 -15.16
C ALA A 428 -17.22 10.21 -13.74
N VAL A 429 -18.19 10.57 -12.90
CA VAL A 429 -17.95 10.99 -11.52
C VAL A 429 -18.85 10.20 -10.58
N VAL A 430 -18.26 9.57 -9.56
CA VAL A 430 -18.97 8.94 -8.44
C VAL A 430 -18.49 9.56 -7.14
N THR A 431 -19.40 10.09 -6.33
CA THR A 431 -19.06 10.67 -5.03
C THR A 431 -20.06 10.34 -3.93
N GLY A 432 -19.61 10.08 -2.71
CA GLY A 432 -20.47 9.89 -1.53
C GLY A 432 -21.23 8.55 -1.49
N ALA A 433 -20.78 7.54 -2.23
CA ALA A 433 -21.53 6.30 -2.41
C ALA A 433 -21.46 5.37 -1.19
N VAL A 434 -22.61 4.84 -0.77
CA VAL A 434 -22.73 3.81 0.27
C VAL A 434 -23.26 2.55 -0.39
N LEU A 435 -22.42 1.50 -0.43
CA LEU A 435 -22.63 0.29 -1.21
C LEU A 435 -22.55 -0.94 -0.32
N ASP A 436 -23.52 -1.86 -0.45
CA ASP A 436 -23.62 -3.09 0.32
C ASP A 436 -23.99 -4.28 -0.60
N ALA A 437 -23.22 -5.37 -0.55
CA ALA A 437 -23.53 -6.60 -1.29
C ALA A 437 -24.78 -7.31 -0.73
N GLY A 438 -25.14 -7.06 0.54
CA GLY A 438 -26.29 -7.63 1.21
C GLY A 438 -26.30 -9.16 1.16
N THR A 439 -27.46 -9.73 0.84
CA THR A 439 -27.64 -11.20 0.76
C THR A 439 -27.30 -11.80 -0.61
N TRP A 440 -26.71 -11.04 -1.55
CA TRP A 440 -26.40 -11.55 -2.89
C TRP A 440 -25.14 -12.44 -2.94
N GLY A 441 -24.31 -12.41 -1.89
CA GLY A 441 -23.08 -13.18 -1.80
C GLY A 441 -21.83 -12.38 -2.27
N PRO A 442 -20.63 -12.89 -1.95
CA PRO A 442 -19.41 -12.07 -1.94
C PRO A 442 -18.87 -11.70 -3.32
N ALA A 443 -19.14 -12.50 -4.37
CA ALA A 443 -18.56 -12.34 -5.71
C ALA A 443 -18.97 -11.08 -6.49
N GLY A 444 -19.64 -10.12 -5.82
CA GLY A 444 -20.08 -8.86 -6.38
C GLY A 444 -18.96 -7.82 -6.57
N THR A 445 -19.32 -6.64 -7.08
CA THR A 445 -18.39 -5.51 -7.20
C THR A 445 -19.10 -4.19 -6.92
N GLY A 446 -18.53 -3.36 -6.04
CA GLY A 446 -19.10 -2.08 -5.64
C GLY A 446 -19.19 -1.10 -6.80
N ILE A 447 -18.05 -0.72 -7.38
CA ILE A 447 -17.98 0.17 -8.56
C ILE A 447 -17.14 -0.50 -9.65
N ASN A 448 -17.78 -0.92 -10.75
CA ASN A 448 -17.09 -1.42 -11.93
C ASN A 448 -16.87 -0.29 -12.97
N LEU A 449 -15.61 0.06 -13.19
CA LEU A 449 -15.17 1.08 -14.14
C LEU A 449 -15.24 0.58 -15.60
N VAL A 450 -15.20 -0.74 -15.83
CA VAL A 450 -15.20 -1.40 -17.14
C VAL A 450 -14.09 -0.88 -18.07
N ASN A 451 -14.40 0.04 -18.97
CA ASN A 451 -13.49 0.66 -19.95
C ASN A 451 -13.43 2.19 -19.78
N ALA A 452 -13.99 2.73 -18.69
CA ALA A 452 -14.15 4.16 -18.50
C ALA A 452 -12.83 4.87 -18.17
N GLY A 453 -12.67 6.08 -18.70
CA GLY A 453 -11.51 6.95 -18.50
C GLY A 453 -11.86 8.32 -17.93
N ARG A 454 -10.83 9.02 -17.46
CA ARG A 454 -10.93 10.30 -16.74
C ARG A 454 -11.95 10.25 -15.60
N VAL A 455 -11.99 9.10 -14.91
CA VAL A 455 -13.00 8.80 -13.88
C VAL A 455 -12.57 9.36 -12.54
N THR A 456 -13.46 10.10 -11.86
CA THR A 456 -13.29 10.49 -10.46
C THR A 456 -14.18 9.63 -9.56
N VAL A 457 -13.58 8.90 -8.62
CA VAL A 457 -14.29 8.22 -7.52
C VAL A 457 -13.83 8.84 -6.20
N SER A 458 -14.79 9.22 -5.34
CA SER A 458 -14.49 9.90 -4.07
C SER A 458 -15.48 9.57 -2.96
N ASN A 459 -15.04 9.51 -1.70
CA ASN A 459 -15.91 9.36 -0.51
C ASN A 459 -16.85 8.15 -0.63
N VAL A 460 -16.30 6.94 -0.76
CA VAL A 460 -17.09 5.71 -0.95
C VAL A 460 -16.91 4.77 0.23
N SER A 461 -18.01 4.26 0.79
CA SER A 461 -18.00 3.11 1.72
C SER A 461 -18.61 1.90 1.02
N ALA A 462 -17.90 0.77 1.02
CA ALA A 462 -18.27 -0.45 0.30
C ALA A 462 -18.14 -1.69 1.20
N THR A 463 -19.25 -2.39 1.42
CA THR A 463 -19.33 -3.56 2.32
C THR A 463 -19.67 -4.85 1.58
N GLY A 464 -18.94 -5.93 1.88
CA GLY A 464 -19.29 -7.31 1.50
C GLY A 464 -18.99 -7.72 0.06
N PHE A 465 -18.26 -6.90 -0.72
CA PHE A 465 -17.88 -7.21 -2.10
C PHE A 465 -16.51 -7.91 -2.20
N LEU A 466 -16.32 -8.66 -3.30
CA LEU A 466 -15.03 -9.19 -3.74
C LEU A 466 -14.12 -8.09 -4.26
N TYR A 467 -14.69 -7.03 -4.85
CA TYR A 467 -13.98 -5.81 -5.24
C TYR A 467 -14.81 -4.59 -4.82
N ALA A 468 -14.26 -3.68 -4.01
CA ALA A 468 -14.94 -2.40 -3.74
C ALA A 468 -14.97 -1.52 -5.01
N ILE A 469 -13.84 -1.45 -5.72
CA ILE A 469 -13.71 -0.80 -7.04
C ILE A 469 -12.94 -1.73 -7.97
N GLY A 470 -13.37 -1.88 -9.22
CA GLY A 470 -12.70 -2.72 -10.22
C GLY A 470 -12.79 -2.19 -11.65
N ALA A 471 -11.69 -2.15 -12.39
CA ALA A 471 -11.68 -1.91 -13.85
C ALA A 471 -11.81 -3.24 -14.61
N GLN A 472 -13.04 -3.78 -14.68
CA GLN A 472 -13.28 -5.15 -15.13
C GLN A 472 -13.81 -5.19 -16.57
N SER A 473 -12.94 -5.49 -17.52
CA SER A 473 -13.27 -5.69 -18.94
C SER A 473 -12.09 -6.31 -19.66
N ASN A 474 -12.36 -7.10 -20.71
CA ASN A 474 -11.34 -7.56 -21.64
C ASN A 474 -10.57 -6.34 -22.18
N VAL A 475 -9.25 -6.30 -21.99
CA VAL A 475 -8.42 -5.22 -22.53
C VAL A 475 -8.39 -5.35 -24.05
N ASP A 476 -8.83 -4.30 -24.74
CA ASP A 476 -8.68 -4.15 -26.18
C ASP A 476 -8.06 -2.79 -26.53
N ASP A 477 -7.60 -2.65 -27.78
CA ASP A 477 -6.93 -1.44 -28.28
C ASP A 477 -7.83 -0.18 -28.31
N THR A 478 -9.12 -0.29 -27.95
CA THR A 478 -10.08 0.83 -27.88
C THR A 478 -10.36 1.31 -26.46
N SER A 479 -9.79 0.63 -25.44
CA SER A 479 -10.03 0.87 -24.02
C SER A 479 -9.25 2.08 -23.48
N ASP A 480 -9.85 3.27 -23.51
CA ASP A 480 -9.28 4.54 -23.02
C ASP A 480 -9.34 4.67 -21.48
N ARG A 481 -8.68 3.76 -20.76
CA ARG A 481 -8.64 3.67 -19.27
C ARG A 481 -7.58 4.60 -18.64
N VAL A 482 -7.56 5.86 -19.06
CA VAL A 482 -6.54 6.85 -18.66
C VAL A 482 -7.05 7.80 -17.57
N ASP A 483 -6.14 8.46 -16.85
CA ASP A 483 -6.41 9.60 -15.95
C ASP A 483 -7.43 9.29 -14.84
N ILE A 484 -7.34 8.09 -14.23
CA ILE A 484 -8.27 7.64 -13.19
C ILE A 484 -7.86 8.25 -11.84
N SER A 485 -8.83 8.76 -11.06
CA SER A 485 -8.58 9.29 -9.71
C SER A 485 -9.56 8.71 -8.69
N ILE A 486 -9.02 8.09 -7.65
CA ILE A 486 -9.75 7.36 -6.60
C ILE A 486 -9.31 7.94 -5.24
N SER A 487 -10.27 8.29 -4.38
CA SER A 487 -10.00 9.02 -3.15
C SER A 487 -10.99 8.75 -2.02
N ASP A 488 -10.54 8.76 -0.77
CA ASP A 488 -11.41 8.66 0.43
C ASP A 488 -12.33 7.43 0.37
N ILE A 489 -11.71 6.24 0.34
CA ILE A 489 -12.39 4.95 0.19
C ILE A 489 -12.32 4.16 1.50
N ASP A 490 -13.46 3.62 1.91
CA ASP A 490 -13.67 2.80 3.09
C ASP A 490 -14.20 1.43 2.64
N VAL A 491 -13.50 0.34 2.98
CA VAL A 491 -13.80 -1.01 2.51
C VAL A 491 -13.91 -1.98 3.66
N VAL A 492 -15.07 -2.64 3.79
CA VAL A 492 -15.26 -3.81 4.65
C VAL A 492 -15.49 -5.01 3.74
N GLY A 493 -14.48 -5.87 3.61
CA GLY A 493 -14.45 -6.96 2.66
C GLY A 493 -15.48 -8.05 2.92
N ALA A 494 -15.78 -8.83 1.88
CA ALA A 494 -16.26 -10.19 2.08
C ALA A 494 -15.22 -11.05 2.84
N PRO A 495 -15.63 -11.98 3.72
CA PRO A 495 -14.74 -13.01 4.25
C PRO A 495 -14.11 -13.85 3.14
N ASP A 496 -12.91 -14.37 3.41
CA ASP A 496 -12.16 -15.36 2.62
C ASP A 496 -11.68 -14.92 1.23
N ALA A 497 -12.28 -13.89 0.61
CA ALA A 497 -11.83 -13.32 -0.68
C ALA A 497 -12.41 -11.90 -0.90
N SER A 498 -11.60 -10.86 -0.68
CA SER A 498 -12.01 -9.45 -0.87
C SER A 498 -10.85 -8.51 -1.14
N SER A 499 -10.98 -7.63 -2.14
CA SER A 499 -9.97 -6.64 -2.52
C SER A 499 -10.56 -5.23 -2.57
N GLY A 500 -9.73 -4.23 -2.32
CA GLY A 500 -10.13 -2.82 -2.35
C GLY A 500 -10.31 -2.30 -3.78
N VAL A 501 -9.22 -1.86 -4.39
CA VAL A 501 -9.18 -1.27 -5.73
C VAL A 501 -8.43 -2.19 -6.69
N TYR A 502 -9.12 -2.70 -7.71
CA TYR A 502 -8.54 -3.48 -8.80
C TYR A 502 -8.45 -2.64 -10.08
N LEU A 503 -7.24 -2.40 -10.60
CA LEU A 503 -7.01 -1.73 -11.88
C LEU A 503 -6.36 -2.69 -12.88
N LEU A 504 -6.93 -2.77 -14.07
CA LEU A 504 -6.43 -3.55 -15.20
C LEU A 504 -6.29 -2.64 -16.43
N GLY A 505 -5.10 -2.60 -17.03
CA GLY A 505 -4.85 -1.80 -18.24
C GLY A 505 -4.96 -0.28 -18.04
N ALA A 506 -4.86 0.21 -16.81
CA ALA A 506 -5.02 1.62 -16.49
C ALA A 506 -3.72 2.42 -16.80
N ARG A 507 -3.85 3.71 -17.07
CA ARG A 507 -2.69 4.61 -17.23
C ARG A 507 -2.87 5.93 -16.52
N ASN A 508 -1.82 6.46 -15.90
CA ASN A 508 -1.86 7.71 -15.13
C ASN A 508 -2.99 7.70 -14.08
N ALA A 509 -2.95 6.73 -13.17
CA ALA A 509 -3.93 6.56 -12.11
C ALA A 509 -3.42 7.11 -10.77
N THR A 510 -4.32 7.74 -10.01
CA THR A 510 -4.06 8.26 -8.66
C THR A 510 -5.02 7.62 -7.66
N ILE A 511 -4.49 7.12 -6.55
CA ILE A 511 -5.26 6.48 -5.48
C ILE A 511 -4.84 7.13 -4.15
N SER A 512 -5.79 7.59 -3.33
CA SER A 512 -5.42 8.20 -2.03
C SER A 512 -6.43 7.97 -0.91
N ARG A 513 -5.96 7.83 0.33
CA ARG A 513 -6.79 7.70 1.54
C ARG A 513 -7.76 6.52 1.42
N VAL A 514 -7.19 5.31 1.40
CA VAL A 514 -7.94 4.04 1.36
C VAL A 514 -7.80 3.35 2.72
N THR A 515 -8.92 3.11 3.39
CA THR A 515 -9.01 2.27 4.58
C THR A 515 -9.68 0.95 4.18
N ALA A 516 -9.07 -0.19 4.54
CA ALA A 516 -9.57 -1.51 4.16
C ALA A 516 -9.47 -2.53 5.30
N ASP A 517 -10.59 -3.17 5.62
CA ASP A 517 -10.72 -4.32 6.52
C ASP A 517 -11.06 -5.55 5.64
N ILE A 518 -10.04 -6.30 5.20
CA ILE A 518 -10.13 -7.21 4.04
C ILE A 518 -9.25 -8.47 4.15
N THR A 519 -9.63 -9.52 3.43
CA THR A 519 -8.86 -10.77 3.35
C THR A 519 -7.90 -10.81 2.15
N GLY A 520 -8.08 -9.98 1.13
CA GLY A 520 -7.19 -9.87 -0.04
C GLY A 520 -6.45 -8.52 -0.10
N ALA A 521 -6.11 -8.06 -1.30
CA ALA A 521 -5.26 -6.87 -1.45
C ALA A 521 -6.06 -5.56 -1.50
N ALA A 522 -5.59 -4.52 -0.79
CA ALA A 522 -6.19 -3.19 -0.84
C ALA A 522 -6.03 -2.57 -2.22
N LEU A 523 -4.90 -2.82 -2.89
CA LEU A 523 -4.60 -2.45 -4.27
C LEU A 523 -4.21 -3.70 -5.07
N VAL A 524 -4.87 -3.92 -6.22
CA VAL A 524 -4.42 -4.86 -7.25
C VAL A 524 -4.20 -4.08 -8.53
N VAL A 525 -2.99 -4.13 -9.08
CA VAL A 525 -2.58 -3.35 -10.24
C VAL A 525 -2.05 -4.30 -11.31
N HIS A 526 -2.75 -4.41 -12.44
CA HIS A 526 -2.46 -5.39 -13.47
C HIS A 526 -2.30 -4.71 -14.84
N GLN A 527 -1.19 -4.98 -15.54
CA GLN A 527 -0.87 -4.42 -16.87
C GLN A 527 -1.09 -2.90 -16.98
N SER A 528 -0.80 -2.16 -15.91
CA SER A 528 -1.06 -0.72 -15.80
C SER A 528 0.24 0.08 -15.75
N VAL A 529 0.20 1.36 -16.11
CA VAL A 529 1.39 2.21 -16.28
C VAL A 529 1.20 3.56 -15.59
N GLY A 530 2.05 3.91 -14.62
CA GLY A 530 1.92 5.15 -13.85
C GLY A 530 0.72 5.10 -12.92
N VAL A 531 0.85 4.37 -11.82
CA VAL A 531 -0.16 4.23 -10.77
C VAL A 531 0.45 4.68 -9.44
N MET A 532 0.09 5.88 -8.98
CA MET A 532 0.58 6.43 -7.72
C MET A 532 -0.48 6.32 -6.63
N ALA A 533 -0.17 5.57 -5.57
CA ALA A 533 -1.03 5.34 -4.42
C ALA A 533 -0.46 5.99 -3.15
N GLN A 534 -1.32 6.59 -2.31
CA GLN A 534 -0.88 7.15 -1.03
C GLN A 534 -1.90 7.06 0.11
N ASP A 535 -1.43 7.13 1.35
CA ASP A 535 -2.26 7.12 2.56
C ASP A 535 -3.17 5.86 2.63
N ILE A 536 -2.56 4.67 2.54
CA ILE A 536 -3.27 3.38 2.49
C ILE A 536 -3.20 2.70 3.86
N THR A 537 -4.33 2.28 4.43
CA THR A 537 -4.38 1.61 5.75
C THR A 537 -5.16 0.32 5.65
N VAL A 538 -4.51 -0.81 5.98
CA VAL A 538 -5.06 -2.15 5.86
C VAL A 538 -5.11 -2.84 7.23
N THR A 539 -6.31 -3.14 7.70
CA THR A 539 -6.56 -4.17 8.71
C THR A 539 -6.68 -5.49 7.96
N GLY A 540 -5.64 -6.31 7.98
CA GLY A 540 -5.56 -7.50 7.16
C GLY A 540 -6.01 -8.76 7.88
N HIS A 541 -6.52 -9.72 7.11
CA HIS A 541 -6.83 -11.08 7.58
C HIS A 541 -6.01 -12.12 6.81
N GLU A 542 -5.71 -13.23 7.47
CA GLU A 542 -5.21 -14.44 6.79
C GLU A 542 -6.28 -14.98 5.82
N GLY A 543 -5.84 -15.49 4.67
CA GLY A 543 -6.71 -16.11 3.68
C GLY A 543 -6.86 -17.62 3.85
N PRO A 544 -7.62 -18.29 2.97
CA PRO A 544 -7.70 -19.77 2.92
C PRO A 544 -6.35 -20.48 2.76
N THR A 545 -5.32 -19.76 2.30
CA THR A 545 -3.90 -20.15 2.27
C THR A 545 -3.02 -18.97 2.71
N SER A 546 -1.78 -19.23 3.11
CA SER A 546 -0.81 -18.19 3.49
C SER A 546 -0.55 -17.15 2.38
N VAL A 547 -0.76 -17.52 1.11
CA VAL A 547 -0.58 -16.64 -0.06
C VAL A 547 -1.85 -15.93 -0.54
N THR A 548 -3.05 -16.28 -0.03
CA THR A 548 -4.34 -15.65 -0.42
C THR A 548 -4.86 -14.60 0.56
N GLY A 549 -4.16 -14.40 1.67
CA GLY A 549 -4.45 -13.37 2.67
C GLY A 549 -4.07 -11.95 2.23
N ALA A 550 -4.24 -11.03 3.19
CA ALA A 550 -4.31 -9.61 2.88
C ALA A 550 -2.99 -9.00 2.39
N ALA A 551 -3.10 -7.88 1.66
CA ALA A 551 -1.93 -7.11 1.23
C ALA A 551 -2.22 -5.62 1.04
N ILE A 552 -1.18 -4.78 1.06
CA ILE A 552 -1.28 -3.38 0.61
C ILE A 552 -1.40 -3.37 -0.92
N LEU A 553 -0.45 -4.01 -1.61
CA LEU A 553 -0.35 -4.02 -3.06
C LEU A 553 -0.07 -5.43 -3.61
N ARG A 554 -0.75 -5.79 -4.70
CA ARG A 554 -0.32 -6.84 -5.63
C ARG A 554 -0.24 -6.27 -7.06
N ALA A 555 0.98 -6.10 -7.57
CA ALA A 555 1.30 -5.56 -8.88
C ALA A 555 1.75 -6.66 -9.86
N TYR A 556 1.20 -6.67 -11.06
CA TYR A 556 1.40 -7.70 -12.08
C TYR A 556 1.61 -7.08 -13.47
N GLY A 557 2.70 -7.42 -14.17
CA GLY A 557 2.90 -7.03 -15.57
C GLY A 557 2.89 -5.51 -15.82
N SER A 558 3.20 -4.70 -14.81
CA SER A 558 2.92 -3.26 -14.75
C SER A 558 4.20 -2.42 -14.77
N GLN A 559 4.06 -1.09 -14.85
CA GLN A 559 5.18 -0.14 -14.85
C GLN A 559 4.82 1.07 -13.99
N ASP A 560 5.79 1.63 -13.29
CA ASP A 560 5.65 2.86 -12.49
C ASP A 560 4.50 2.74 -11.44
N VAL A 561 4.58 1.77 -10.52
CA VAL A 561 3.53 1.47 -9.51
C VAL A 561 4.01 1.85 -8.11
N ASP A 562 3.85 3.14 -7.80
CA ASP A 562 4.35 3.80 -6.60
C ASP A 562 3.38 3.75 -5.41
N VAL A 563 3.92 3.57 -4.20
CA VAL A 563 3.16 3.66 -2.93
C VAL A 563 3.87 4.49 -1.87
N ASP A 564 3.18 5.49 -1.31
CA ASP A 564 3.71 6.42 -0.29
C ASP A 564 2.79 6.51 0.95
N ARG A 565 3.35 6.33 2.16
CA ARG A 565 2.60 6.26 3.44
C ARG A 565 1.51 5.19 3.42
N ALA A 566 1.92 3.93 3.47
CA ALA A 566 1.00 2.80 3.58
C ALA A 566 1.24 1.98 4.86
N SER A 567 0.19 1.35 5.40
CA SER A 567 0.28 0.50 6.58
C SER A 567 -0.55 -0.78 6.45
N ILE A 568 -0.02 -1.90 6.93
CA ILE A 568 -0.74 -3.16 7.10
C ILE A 568 -0.43 -3.80 8.45
N ASP A 569 -1.49 -4.27 9.10
CA ASP A 569 -1.42 -5.13 10.28
C ASP A 569 -2.12 -6.47 9.97
N ALA A 570 -1.34 -7.56 9.99
CA ALA A 570 -1.70 -8.93 9.64
C ALA A 570 -2.08 -9.16 8.15
N GLY A 571 -2.11 -10.44 7.73
CA GLY A 571 -2.30 -10.85 6.33
C GLY A 571 -1.08 -11.57 5.76
N SER A 572 -0.97 -11.56 4.42
CA SER A 572 0.08 -12.26 3.67
C SER A 572 1.28 -11.39 3.35
N TYR A 573 1.08 -10.31 2.58
CA TYR A 573 2.17 -9.55 1.96
C TYR A 573 2.07 -8.07 2.27
N GLY A 574 3.19 -7.36 2.37
CA GLY A 574 3.15 -5.89 2.32
C GLY A 574 2.92 -5.47 0.88
N PHE A 575 3.97 -5.65 0.08
CA PHE A 575 4.02 -5.29 -1.33
C PHE A 575 4.45 -6.50 -2.17
N PHE A 576 3.58 -6.93 -3.07
CA PHE A 576 3.86 -8.01 -4.02
C PHE A 576 4.01 -7.43 -5.42
N TYR A 577 5.14 -7.72 -6.08
CA TYR A 577 5.48 -7.28 -7.42
C TYR A 577 5.85 -8.48 -8.29
N SER A 578 5.18 -8.65 -9.43
CA SER A 578 5.45 -9.72 -10.40
C SER A 578 5.55 -9.15 -11.82
N ALA A 579 6.65 -9.40 -12.52
CA ALA A 579 6.91 -8.87 -13.87
C ALA A 579 6.61 -7.35 -13.97
N THR A 580 7.10 -6.57 -13.01
CA THR A 580 6.78 -5.14 -12.84
C THR A 580 8.07 -4.33 -12.75
N ASP A 581 8.04 -3.10 -13.28
CA ASP A 581 9.21 -2.24 -13.51
C ASP A 581 9.01 -0.84 -12.90
N GLY A 582 10.11 -0.15 -12.56
CA GLY A 582 10.16 1.29 -12.26
C GLY A 582 9.35 1.77 -11.05
N SER A 583 9.24 0.98 -9.98
CA SER A 583 8.27 1.20 -8.90
C SER A 583 8.93 1.62 -7.57
N THR A 584 8.27 2.49 -6.79
CA THR A 584 8.76 2.93 -5.46
C THR A 584 7.81 2.58 -4.31
N VAL A 585 8.36 2.30 -3.13
CA VAL A 585 7.63 2.08 -1.87
C VAL A 585 8.26 2.95 -0.79
N THR A 586 7.51 3.91 -0.24
CA THR A 586 8.04 4.89 0.72
C THR A 586 7.18 5.08 1.97
N ASN A 587 7.82 5.38 3.09
CA ASN A 587 7.18 5.76 4.36
C ASN A 587 6.19 4.71 4.93
N ALA A 588 6.41 3.41 4.68
CA ALA A 588 5.42 2.37 5.00
C ALA A 588 5.61 1.70 6.38
N THR A 589 4.60 0.97 6.86
CA THR A 589 4.64 0.17 8.09
C THR A 589 3.98 -1.19 7.86
N VAL A 590 4.73 -2.27 8.02
CA VAL A 590 4.36 -3.61 7.56
C VAL A 590 4.60 -4.62 8.67
N ALA A 591 3.53 -5.16 9.26
CA ALA A 591 3.63 -5.99 10.46
C ALA A 591 2.67 -7.19 10.52
N ASN A 592 3.07 -8.20 11.31
CA ASN A 592 2.31 -9.43 11.58
C ASN A 592 2.00 -10.30 10.34
N LEU A 593 2.77 -10.19 9.26
CA LEU A 593 2.51 -10.94 8.02
C LEU A 593 3.02 -12.39 8.06
N VAL A 594 2.24 -13.31 7.50
CA VAL A 594 2.60 -14.74 7.41
C VAL A 594 3.50 -15.10 6.23
N GLU A 595 3.67 -14.20 5.25
CA GLU A 595 4.62 -14.34 4.13
C GLU A 595 5.69 -13.23 4.22
N TYR A 596 5.77 -12.33 3.23
CA TYR A 596 6.91 -11.40 3.07
C TYR A 596 6.47 -9.92 3.08
N GLY A 597 7.27 -9.07 3.73
CA GLY A 597 7.07 -7.63 3.69
C GLY A 597 7.14 -7.06 2.26
N VAL A 598 8.12 -7.51 1.48
CA VAL A 598 8.23 -7.28 0.04
C VAL A 598 8.46 -8.60 -0.69
N TYR A 599 7.66 -8.91 -1.70
CA TYR A 599 7.85 -10.07 -2.58
C TYR A 599 8.03 -9.59 -4.02
N GLY A 600 9.18 -9.84 -4.63
CA GLY A 600 9.53 -9.42 -5.98
C GLY A 600 9.90 -10.59 -6.89
N ARG A 601 9.19 -10.73 -8.01
CA ARG A 601 9.26 -11.89 -8.92
C ARG A 601 9.42 -11.41 -10.35
N SER A 602 10.63 -11.54 -10.92
CA SER A 602 11.02 -10.82 -12.14
C SER A 602 10.68 -9.32 -12.03
N VAL A 603 11.11 -8.67 -10.95
CA VAL A 603 10.88 -7.24 -10.69
C VAL A 603 12.12 -6.42 -11.08
N ALA A 604 11.91 -5.25 -11.70
CA ALA A 604 12.97 -4.37 -12.16
C ALA A 604 12.83 -2.96 -11.55
N ASN A 605 13.95 -2.28 -11.31
CA ASN A 605 14.00 -0.86 -10.86
C ASN A 605 13.05 -0.59 -9.67
N LEU A 606 13.24 -1.31 -8.55
CA LEU A 606 12.40 -1.22 -7.35
C LEU A 606 13.13 -0.50 -6.22
N ASP A 607 12.61 0.64 -5.77
CA ASP A 607 13.07 1.32 -4.55
C ASP A 607 12.12 1.05 -3.37
N VAL A 608 12.67 0.70 -2.22
CA VAL A 608 11.92 0.50 -0.97
C VAL A 608 12.62 1.28 0.14
N SER A 609 12.02 2.39 0.58
CA SER A 609 12.66 3.30 1.51
C SER A 609 11.78 3.80 2.66
N ALA A 610 12.43 4.23 3.76
CA ALA A 610 11.80 4.74 4.98
C ALA A 610 10.69 3.84 5.56
N THR A 611 10.81 2.52 5.40
CA THR A 611 9.76 1.55 5.74
C THR A 611 10.08 0.79 7.03
N THR A 612 9.06 0.52 7.86
CA THR A 612 9.19 -0.26 9.09
C THR A 612 8.61 -1.66 8.91
N PHE A 613 9.43 -2.70 9.01
CA PHE A 613 9.03 -4.12 8.96
C PHE A 613 9.10 -4.73 10.36
N THR A 614 8.00 -5.27 10.88
CA THR A 614 7.95 -5.81 12.24
C THR A 614 7.22 -7.15 12.37
N ARG A 615 7.92 -8.20 12.80
CA ARG A 615 7.36 -9.55 13.06
C ARG A 615 6.57 -10.11 11.87
N ASN A 616 7.22 -10.09 10.70
CA ASN A 616 6.79 -10.79 9.50
C ASN A 616 7.59 -12.08 9.32
N SER A 617 7.05 -13.09 8.64
CA SER A 617 7.78 -14.34 8.35
C SER A 617 9.04 -14.13 7.49
N GLY A 618 9.12 -13.01 6.74
CA GLY A 618 10.33 -12.48 6.14
C GLY A 618 10.22 -11.00 5.77
N VAL A 619 11.35 -10.27 5.76
CA VAL A 619 11.36 -8.87 5.28
C VAL A 619 11.20 -8.81 3.77
N GLY A 620 12.00 -9.59 3.02
CA GLY A 620 12.03 -9.52 1.56
C GLY A 620 12.35 -10.85 0.87
N LEU A 621 11.78 -11.07 -0.32
CA LEU A 621 12.14 -12.17 -1.21
C LEU A 621 12.15 -11.71 -2.67
N PHE A 622 13.30 -11.87 -3.33
CA PHE A 622 13.55 -11.51 -4.72
C PHE A 622 13.98 -12.75 -5.53
N VAL A 623 13.17 -13.10 -6.54
CA VAL A 623 13.16 -14.42 -7.21
C VAL A 623 12.85 -14.31 -8.72
N VAL A 624 12.96 -15.42 -9.45
CA VAL A 624 12.53 -15.54 -10.85
C VAL A 624 11.84 -16.88 -11.12
N THR A 625 10.61 -16.83 -11.63
CA THR A 625 9.79 -18.03 -11.94
C THR A 625 9.70 -18.35 -13.43
N THR A 626 9.97 -17.37 -14.28
CA THR A 626 9.61 -17.38 -15.70
C THR A 626 10.66 -16.59 -16.47
N PRO A 627 11.72 -17.23 -16.99
CA PRO A 627 12.85 -16.53 -17.63
C PRO A 627 12.47 -15.62 -18.81
N ALA A 628 11.31 -15.85 -19.44
CA ALA A 628 10.76 -14.97 -20.48
C ALA A 628 10.40 -13.56 -19.99
N ASN A 629 10.27 -13.35 -18.67
CA ASN A 629 10.00 -12.06 -18.03
C ASN A 629 11.29 -11.41 -17.48
N GLY A 630 12.45 -12.04 -17.65
CA GLY A 630 13.71 -11.62 -17.04
C GLY A 630 13.93 -12.14 -15.61
N ILE A 631 15.17 -11.98 -15.14
CA ILE A 631 15.54 -12.05 -13.72
C ILE A 631 15.04 -10.80 -12.98
N SER A 632 15.00 -10.83 -11.65
CA SER A 632 14.80 -9.61 -10.85
C SER A 632 16.08 -8.78 -10.84
N HIS A 633 16.00 -7.45 -11.01
CA HIS A 633 17.18 -6.59 -11.06
C HIS A 633 16.97 -5.13 -10.61
N ASP A 634 18.07 -4.45 -10.25
CA ASP A 634 18.09 -3.04 -9.83
C ASP A 634 17.12 -2.75 -8.67
N ILE A 635 17.39 -3.35 -7.51
CA ILE A 635 16.50 -3.34 -6.34
C ILE A 635 17.22 -2.71 -5.15
N THR A 636 16.68 -1.62 -4.60
CA THR A 636 17.25 -0.95 -3.41
C THR A 636 16.28 -1.03 -2.24
N VAL A 637 16.79 -1.43 -1.07
CA VAL A 637 16.07 -1.38 0.21
C VAL A 637 16.88 -0.54 1.19
N HIS A 638 16.41 0.67 1.50
CA HIS A 638 17.20 1.67 2.22
C HIS A 638 16.45 2.49 3.29
N ASP A 639 17.19 3.15 4.19
CA ASP A 639 16.64 3.98 5.29
C ASP A 639 15.53 3.29 6.13
N SER A 640 15.47 1.95 6.10
CA SER A 640 14.34 1.18 6.61
C SER A 640 14.67 0.52 7.94
N THR A 641 13.64 0.22 8.74
CA THR A 641 13.77 -0.32 10.09
C THR A 641 13.15 -1.72 10.15
N MET A 642 13.91 -2.71 10.61
CA MET A 642 13.51 -4.12 10.63
C MET A 642 13.62 -4.67 12.06
N ILE A 643 12.51 -5.13 12.65
CA ILE A 643 12.41 -5.49 14.07
C ILE A 643 11.71 -6.85 14.23
N ASP A 644 12.35 -7.78 14.92
CA ASP A 644 11.76 -9.06 15.36
C ASP A 644 11.10 -9.89 14.23
N ASN A 645 11.54 -9.76 12.97
CA ASN A 645 11.07 -10.59 11.85
C ASN A 645 11.67 -12.01 11.94
N ASP A 646 10.96 -13.04 11.46
CA ASP A 646 11.46 -14.42 11.50
C ASP A 646 12.55 -14.69 10.43
N GLY A 647 12.74 -13.76 9.48
CA GLY A 647 13.84 -13.79 8.51
C GLY A 647 14.04 -12.46 7.77
N GLY A 648 15.20 -12.30 7.12
CA GLY A 648 15.64 -11.07 6.47
C GLY A 648 15.18 -10.90 5.02
N ILE A 649 16.08 -10.35 4.19
CA ILE A 649 15.92 -10.15 2.76
C ILE A 649 16.62 -11.29 2.01
N ARG A 650 15.94 -11.90 1.04
CA ARG A 650 16.47 -13.03 0.25
C ARG A 650 16.63 -12.61 -1.22
N ALA A 651 17.86 -12.61 -1.73
CA ALA A 651 18.18 -12.32 -3.13
C ALA A 651 18.63 -13.61 -3.83
N LEU A 652 17.77 -14.21 -4.64
CA LEU A 652 17.94 -15.59 -5.10
C LEU A 652 17.89 -15.73 -6.63
N GLN A 653 18.28 -16.91 -7.12
CA GLN A 653 18.07 -17.37 -8.50
C GLN A 653 18.64 -16.44 -9.60
N GLY A 654 19.78 -15.80 -9.35
CA GLY A 654 20.44 -14.91 -10.30
C GLY A 654 19.89 -13.49 -10.30
N THR A 655 19.15 -13.09 -9.24
CA THR A 655 18.77 -11.69 -9.01
C THR A 655 20.03 -10.81 -8.95
N THR A 656 20.04 -9.66 -9.64
CA THR A 656 21.24 -8.83 -9.84
C THR A 656 21.06 -7.36 -9.43
N GLY A 657 22.11 -6.67 -8.97
CA GLY A 657 22.05 -5.24 -8.64
C GLY A 657 21.15 -4.97 -7.44
N VAL A 658 21.35 -5.73 -6.35
CA VAL A 658 20.55 -5.61 -5.11
C VAL A 658 21.33 -4.81 -4.08
N GLN A 659 20.73 -3.76 -3.52
CA GLN A 659 21.37 -2.87 -2.56
C GLN A 659 20.56 -2.82 -1.26
N VAL A 660 21.09 -3.37 -0.17
CA VAL A 660 20.52 -3.28 1.17
C VAL A 660 21.36 -2.29 1.97
N VAL A 661 20.94 -1.01 2.01
CA VAL A 661 21.82 0.08 2.47
C VAL A 661 21.23 1.01 3.53
N ARG A 662 22.02 1.41 4.53
CA ARG A 662 21.65 2.40 5.57
C ARG A 662 20.40 2.02 6.38
N ASN A 663 20.14 0.73 6.57
CA ASN A 663 19.01 0.22 7.36
C ASN A 663 19.36 0.03 8.85
N THR A 664 18.34 -0.02 9.70
CA THR A 664 18.46 -0.41 11.12
C THR A 664 17.74 -1.74 11.36
N VAL A 665 18.45 -2.75 11.84
CA VAL A 665 17.96 -4.13 11.95
C VAL A 665 18.16 -4.66 13.36
N SER A 666 17.12 -5.27 13.95
CA SER A 666 17.17 -5.82 15.30
C SER A 666 16.26 -7.03 15.49
N GLY A 667 16.60 -7.92 16.41
CA GLY A 667 15.72 -8.99 16.90
C GLY A 667 15.65 -10.24 16.02
N GLN A 668 15.88 -10.11 14.71
CA GLN A 668 15.78 -11.17 13.71
C GLN A 668 17.04 -12.06 13.59
N PRO A 669 16.92 -13.32 13.11
CA PRO A 669 18.02 -14.29 13.06
C PRO A 669 18.94 -14.18 11.82
N ASP A 670 18.44 -13.60 10.73
CA ASP A 670 19.18 -13.30 9.50
C ASP A 670 18.77 -11.91 8.95
N VAL A 671 19.61 -11.31 8.11
CA VAL A 671 19.40 -9.98 7.52
C VAL A 671 19.44 -10.04 5.99
N VAL A 672 20.43 -10.72 5.42
CA VAL A 672 20.54 -10.94 3.97
C VAL A 672 20.93 -12.40 3.69
N SER A 673 20.20 -13.06 2.79
CA SER A 673 20.54 -14.39 2.28
C SER A 673 20.61 -14.37 0.75
N ALA A 674 21.75 -14.77 0.19
CA ALA A 674 22.07 -14.66 -1.24
C ALA A 674 22.34 -16.03 -1.87
N GLY A 675 21.74 -16.32 -3.03
CA GLY A 675 21.98 -17.60 -3.69
C GLY A 675 21.17 -17.89 -4.97
N PRO A 676 21.87 -18.04 -6.11
CA PRO A 676 22.93 -17.13 -6.54
C PRO A 676 22.40 -15.69 -6.62
N ALA A 677 23.27 -14.71 -6.38
CA ALA A 677 22.99 -13.29 -6.58
C ALA A 677 24.20 -12.58 -7.21
N HIS A 678 23.96 -11.51 -7.95
CA HIS A 678 25.00 -10.76 -8.67
C HIS A 678 24.96 -9.27 -8.31
N ASP A 679 26.10 -8.60 -8.22
CA ASP A 679 26.21 -7.18 -7.83
C ASP A 679 25.36 -6.84 -6.58
N LEU A 680 25.63 -7.59 -5.50
CA LEU A 680 24.91 -7.49 -4.22
C LEU A 680 25.70 -6.61 -3.26
N LEU A 681 25.16 -5.44 -2.92
CA LEU A 681 25.71 -4.51 -1.95
C LEU A 681 24.93 -4.58 -0.63
N VAL A 682 25.62 -4.83 0.48
CA VAL A 682 25.07 -4.69 1.84
C VAL A 682 25.91 -3.66 2.59
N ALA A 683 25.42 -2.43 2.74
CA ALA A 683 26.26 -1.32 3.21
C ALA A 683 25.65 -0.37 4.24
N ASP A 684 26.48 0.23 5.09
CA ASP A 684 26.11 1.24 6.09
C ASP A 684 24.99 0.81 7.08
N ASN A 685 24.67 -0.48 7.19
CA ASN A 685 23.55 -0.94 8.02
C ASN A 685 23.96 -1.06 9.51
N THR A 686 23.05 -0.70 10.41
CA THR A 686 23.19 -1.00 11.85
C THR A 686 22.44 -2.30 12.15
N ILE A 687 23.17 -3.37 12.50
CA ILE A 687 22.63 -4.73 12.64
C ILE A 687 22.78 -5.22 14.09
N SER A 688 21.68 -5.71 14.67
CA SER A 688 21.62 -6.22 16.05
C SER A 688 20.93 -7.59 16.11
N GLN A 689 21.69 -8.66 15.84
CA GLN A 689 21.14 -10.01 15.68
C GLN A 689 20.97 -10.75 17.02
N THR A 690 20.02 -11.68 17.03
CA THR A 690 19.70 -12.57 18.19
C THR A 690 20.19 -14.00 17.99
N GLY A 691 20.95 -14.26 16.92
CA GLY A 691 21.39 -15.58 16.49
C GLY A 691 22.30 -16.33 17.49
N GLY A 692 22.30 -17.66 17.35
CA GLY A 692 23.23 -18.58 18.02
C GLY A 692 24.04 -19.38 17.00
N ASP A 693 24.78 -20.38 17.50
CA ASP A 693 25.69 -21.21 16.70
C ASP A 693 25.03 -21.77 15.41
N GLY A 694 25.58 -21.38 14.25
CA GLY A 694 25.10 -21.82 12.93
C GLY A 694 24.12 -20.88 12.22
N LEU A 695 23.79 -19.72 12.81
CA LEU A 695 23.12 -18.61 12.13
C LEU A 695 24.12 -17.50 11.77
N ALA A 696 23.81 -16.72 10.74
CA ALA A 696 24.60 -15.58 10.26
C ALA A 696 23.72 -14.44 9.75
N ALA A 697 24.10 -13.19 10.06
CA ALA A 697 23.38 -12.00 9.60
C ALA A 697 23.37 -11.90 8.06
N ILE A 698 24.50 -12.19 7.42
CA ILE A 698 24.66 -12.21 5.97
C ILE A 698 25.12 -13.62 5.57
N SER A 699 24.41 -14.27 4.66
CA SER A 699 24.79 -15.57 4.12
C SER A 699 24.84 -15.59 2.60
N VAL A 700 25.88 -16.21 2.03
CA VAL A 700 26.05 -16.44 0.60
C VAL A 700 26.20 -17.94 0.38
N ALA A 701 25.24 -18.58 -0.26
CA ALA A 701 25.21 -20.03 -0.44
C ALA A 701 24.63 -20.43 -1.81
N PRO A 702 25.06 -21.56 -2.41
CA PRO A 702 24.62 -21.97 -3.74
C PRO A 702 23.25 -22.66 -3.74
N SER A 703 22.27 -22.04 -3.08
CA SER A 703 20.87 -22.46 -3.04
C SER A 703 20.13 -22.03 -4.30
N TRP A 704 19.36 -22.93 -4.92
CA TRP A 704 18.65 -22.70 -6.19
C TRP A 704 19.56 -22.41 -7.40
N ALA A 705 19.03 -22.62 -8.61
CA ALA A 705 19.76 -22.32 -9.85
C ALA A 705 19.53 -20.86 -10.28
N ASP A 706 20.52 -20.27 -10.96
CA ASP A 706 20.42 -19.01 -11.67
C ASP A 706 19.35 -19.12 -12.78
N GLY A 707 18.34 -18.25 -12.77
CA GLY A 707 17.23 -18.26 -13.72
C GLY A 707 17.58 -17.74 -15.12
N ALA A 708 18.71 -17.04 -15.27
CA ALA A 708 19.31 -16.70 -16.56
C ALA A 708 20.28 -17.79 -17.05
N LEU A 709 20.97 -18.48 -16.13
CA LEU A 709 21.96 -19.53 -16.41
C LEU A 709 21.66 -20.83 -15.61
N PRO A 710 20.71 -21.68 -16.04
CA PRO A 710 20.18 -22.79 -15.23
C PRO A 710 21.15 -23.88 -14.75
N ASP A 711 22.38 -23.92 -15.26
CA ASP A 711 23.47 -24.80 -14.80
C ASP A 711 24.36 -24.14 -13.72
N SER A 712 24.18 -22.85 -13.43
CA SER A 712 24.91 -22.07 -12.44
C SER A 712 24.16 -21.98 -11.10
N TYR A 713 24.94 -21.92 -10.02
CA TYR A 713 24.48 -21.78 -8.63
C TYR A 713 25.35 -20.78 -7.85
N SER A 714 26.28 -20.09 -8.50
CA SER A 714 27.30 -19.27 -7.86
C SER A 714 26.93 -17.77 -7.90
N SER A 715 27.16 -17.07 -6.78
CA SER A 715 27.02 -15.62 -6.69
C SER A 715 28.24 -14.89 -7.27
N SER A 716 28.10 -13.60 -7.57
CA SER A 716 29.23 -12.75 -7.97
C SER A 716 29.08 -11.28 -7.56
N ASP A 717 30.16 -10.50 -7.57
CA ASP A 717 30.19 -9.07 -7.24
C ASP A 717 29.52 -8.75 -5.88
N VAL A 718 29.72 -9.61 -4.86
CA VAL A 718 29.11 -9.45 -3.53
C VAL A 718 30.00 -8.58 -2.65
N ARG A 719 29.46 -7.49 -2.09
CA ARG A 719 30.21 -6.48 -1.32
C ARG A 719 29.49 -6.14 -0.01
N VAL A 720 30.19 -6.26 1.12
CA VAL A 720 29.68 -5.99 2.47
C VAL A 720 30.55 -4.90 3.11
N THR A 721 30.03 -3.68 3.27
CA THR A 721 30.89 -2.54 3.66
C THR A 721 30.25 -1.51 4.60
N GLY A 722 31.00 -0.95 5.54
CA GLY A 722 30.52 0.11 6.43
C GLY A 722 29.46 -0.33 7.46
N ASN A 723 29.16 -1.62 7.60
CA ASN A 723 28.09 -2.10 8.48
C ASN A 723 28.55 -2.16 9.95
N ALA A 724 27.69 -1.74 10.87
CA ALA A 724 27.92 -1.79 12.32
C ALA A 724 27.15 -2.96 12.94
N PHE A 725 27.85 -4.02 13.34
CA PHE A 725 27.27 -5.23 13.91
C PHE A 725 27.29 -5.21 15.45
N THR A 726 26.23 -5.74 16.09
CA THR A 726 26.08 -5.81 17.54
C THR A 726 25.33 -7.09 17.95
N GLY A 727 25.74 -7.72 19.05
CA GLY A 727 25.18 -9.00 19.52
C GLY A 727 26.25 -10.10 19.54
N GLY A 728 25.89 -11.32 19.13
CA GLY A 728 26.81 -12.46 19.01
C GLY A 728 26.39 -13.40 17.88
N GLY A 729 27.13 -14.50 17.69
CA GLY A 729 26.96 -15.43 16.56
C GLY A 729 27.97 -15.19 15.43
N THR A 730 27.63 -15.65 14.22
CA THR A 730 28.40 -15.36 12.99
C THR A 730 27.83 -14.12 12.32
N TRP A 731 28.63 -13.27 11.69
CA TRP A 731 28.14 -12.11 10.94
C TRP A 731 28.04 -12.39 9.44
N ILE A 732 29.12 -12.89 8.83
CA ILE A 732 29.18 -13.24 7.40
C ILE A 732 29.46 -14.74 7.26
N GLN A 733 28.59 -15.45 6.53
CA GLN A 733 28.77 -16.85 6.16
C GLN A 733 28.90 -17.00 4.65
N VAL A 734 29.91 -17.74 4.19
CA VAL A 734 30.06 -18.10 2.77
C VAL A 734 30.15 -19.61 2.62
N GLY A 735 29.30 -20.17 1.76
CA GLY A 735 29.16 -21.61 1.54
C GLY A 735 28.17 -22.29 2.50
N THR A 736 28.12 -23.61 2.42
CA THR A 736 27.06 -24.44 3.00
C THR A 736 27.51 -25.07 4.32
N ALA A 737 26.85 -24.69 5.42
CA ALA A 737 27.20 -25.17 6.76
C ALA A 737 26.93 -26.66 7.01
N ASP A 738 25.91 -27.24 6.37
CA ASP A 738 25.64 -28.68 6.39
C ASP A 738 26.41 -29.38 5.25
N PRO A 739 27.45 -30.18 5.53
CA PRO A 739 28.23 -30.87 4.50
C PRO A 739 27.47 -32.05 3.84
N THR A 740 26.24 -32.35 4.29
CA THR A 740 25.36 -33.38 3.71
C THR A 740 24.27 -32.80 2.81
N ALA A 741 24.06 -31.47 2.82
CA ALA A 741 23.09 -30.81 1.96
C ALA A 741 23.53 -30.83 0.48
N PRO A 742 22.60 -30.95 -0.50
CA PRO A 742 22.92 -30.91 -1.93
C PRO A 742 23.74 -29.69 -2.37
N GLU A 743 23.54 -28.56 -1.69
CA GLU A 743 24.22 -27.28 -1.88
C GLU A 743 25.73 -27.40 -1.60
N ALA A 744 26.16 -28.24 -0.64
CA ALA A 744 27.57 -28.45 -0.29
C ALA A 744 28.38 -29.17 -1.39
N ALA A 745 27.71 -29.71 -2.42
CA ALA A 745 28.37 -30.25 -3.62
C ALA A 745 28.54 -29.22 -4.74
N ARG A 746 28.00 -28.00 -4.59
CA ARG A 746 28.01 -26.93 -5.61
C ARG A 746 28.99 -25.82 -5.22
N ARG A 747 29.58 -25.14 -6.22
CA ARG A 747 30.42 -23.96 -5.99
C ARG A 747 29.56 -22.76 -5.57
N THR A 748 30.03 -21.99 -4.59
CA THR A 748 29.33 -20.81 -4.06
C THR A 748 29.54 -19.52 -4.86
N LEU A 749 30.69 -19.34 -5.52
CA LEU A 749 31.16 -18.03 -5.99
C LEU A 749 31.79 -18.07 -7.39
N ARG A 750 31.63 -16.98 -8.17
CA ARG A 750 32.41 -16.73 -9.41
C ARG A 750 33.64 -15.86 -9.16
N ASP A 751 33.56 -14.97 -8.18
CA ASP A 751 34.59 -14.04 -7.66
C ASP A 751 34.45 -13.92 -6.12
N ASP A 752 35.39 -13.23 -5.47
CA ASP A 752 35.44 -13.06 -4.01
C ASP A 752 34.30 -12.23 -3.42
N VAL A 753 33.92 -12.51 -2.17
CA VAL A 753 33.06 -11.62 -1.38
C VAL A 753 33.93 -10.53 -0.75
N LEU A 754 33.78 -9.28 -1.19
CA LEU A 754 34.57 -8.15 -0.67
C LEU A 754 34.00 -7.62 0.65
N VAL A 755 34.83 -7.49 1.68
CA VAL A 755 34.45 -7.05 3.03
C VAL A 755 35.38 -5.92 3.52
N THR A 756 34.88 -4.68 3.63
CA THR A 756 35.69 -3.51 4.01
C THR A 756 34.95 -2.51 4.93
N ASP A 757 35.64 -1.82 5.81
CA ASP A 757 35.12 -0.72 6.64
C ASP A 757 34.00 -1.12 7.62
N ASN A 758 33.77 -2.40 7.87
CA ASN A 758 32.75 -2.90 8.79
C ASN A 758 33.22 -2.79 10.25
N SER A 759 32.30 -2.93 11.20
CA SER A 759 32.62 -2.96 12.63
C SER A 759 31.95 -4.17 13.30
N PHE A 760 32.77 -5.13 13.74
CA PHE A 760 32.31 -6.36 14.40
C PHE A 760 32.55 -6.31 15.93
N PRO A 761 31.69 -6.93 16.76
CA PRO A 761 31.96 -7.11 18.19
C PRO A 761 33.18 -7.99 18.45
N ALA A 762 34.04 -7.59 19.39
CA ALA A 762 35.16 -8.42 19.85
C ALA A 762 34.67 -9.77 20.42
N ALA A 763 35.44 -10.84 20.20
CA ALA A 763 35.10 -12.22 20.55
C ALA A 763 33.75 -12.71 19.96
N SER A 764 33.47 -12.33 18.71
CA SER A 764 32.40 -12.90 17.88
C SER A 764 32.96 -13.35 16.52
N ALA A 765 32.24 -14.17 15.75
CA ALA A 765 32.74 -14.68 14.47
C ALA A 765 32.38 -13.74 13.31
N ALA A 766 33.33 -12.93 12.83
CA ALA A 766 33.15 -12.01 11.73
C ALA A 766 32.82 -12.73 10.42
N ILE A 767 33.68 -13.67 10.01
CA ILE A 767 33.54 -14.45 8.78
C ILE A 767 33.64 -15.94 9.12
N ARG A 768 32.83 -16.77 8.46
CA ARG A 768 33.03 -18.22 8.39
C ARG A 768 32.81 -18.73 6.97
N THR A 769 33.84 -19.34 6.40
CA THR A 769 33.75 -20.01 5.09
C THR A 769 33.63 -21.53 5.26
N TYR A 770 32.99 -22.19 4.28
CA TYR A 770 32.77 -23.63 4.26
C TYR A 770 33.45 -24.29 3.05
N ALA A 771 33.58 -25.63 3.05
CA ALA A 771 34.39 -26.37 2.07
C ALA A 771 33.92 -26.31 0.59
N ASN A 772 32.87 -25.54 0.29
CA ASN A 772 32.36 -25.23 -1.05
C ASN A 772 32.30 -23.71 -1.34
N ALA A 773 32.78 -22.88 -0.42
CA ALA A 773 33.17 -21.49 -0.65
C ALA A 773 34.47 -21.49 -1.45
N VAL A 774 34.33 -21.54 -2.77
CA VAL A 774 35.43 -21.59 -3.74
C VAL A 774 35.03 -20.70 -4.90
N VAL A 775 35.98 -19.92 -5.41
CA VAL A 775 35.80 -18.99 -6.52
C VAL A 775 35.99 -19.69 -7.89
N GLY A 776 35.27 -19.21 -8.91
CA GLY A 776 35.56 -19.48 -10.33
C GLY A 776 34.42 -20.06 -11.17
N GLU A 777 34.69 -20.19 -12.47
CA GLU A 777 33.74 -20.53 -13.53
C GLU A 777 32.86 -21.78 -13.29
N ASP A 778 31.53 -21.62 -13.42
CA ASP A 778 30.55 -22.72 -13.33
C ASP A 778 30.78 -23.82 -14.37
N SER A 779 31.40 -23.48 -15.51
CA SER A 779 31.74 -24.43 -16.58
C SER A 779 32.87 -25.42 -16.21
N ALA A 780 33.59 -25.20 -15.10
CA ALA A 780 34.62 -26.12 -14.62
C ALA A 780 34.03 -27.38 -13.96
N PRO A 781 34.68 -28.56 -14.08
CA PRO A 781 34.13 -29.82 -13.56
C PRO A 781 33.75 -29.78 -12.08
N ALA A 782 32.56 -30.28 -11.75
CA ALA A 782 32.07 -30.39 -10.38
C ALA A 782 33.10 -31.11 -9.49
N LEU A 783 33.54 -30.42 -8.44
CA LEU A 783 34.55 -30.88 -7.49
C LEU A 783 35.94 -31.17 -8.09
N ALA A 784 36.44 -30.27 -8.96
CA ALA A 784 37.87 -30.07 -9.14
C ALA A 784 38.52 -29.52 -7.84
N ARG A 785 38.62 -30.37 -6.80
CA ARG A 785 39.27 -30.10 -5.49
C ARG A 785 40.80 -30.08 -5.61
N ALA A 786 41.32 -29.34 -6.57
CA ALA A 786 42.73 -29.05 -6.73
C ALA A 786 42.87 -27.53 -6.65
N LEU A 787 43.31 -27.03 -5.49
CA LEU A 787 43.84 -25.69 -5.38
C LEU A 787 44.96 -25.54 -6.42
N PRO A 788 44.90 -24.57 -7.34
CA PRO A 788 46.12 -24.01 -7.91
C PRO A 788 46.99 -23.50 -6.75
N VAL A 789 48.31 -23.54 -6.89
CA VAL A 789 49.26 -23.02 -5.86
C VAL A 789 49.32 -21.48 -5.86
N ASP A 790 48.26 -20.87 -6.38
CA ASP A 790 48.00 -19.45 -6.66
C ASP A 790 46.45 -19.26 -6.70
N GLY A 791 45.71 -20.05 -5.91
CA GLY A 791 44.26 -20.29 -6.04
C GLY A 791 43.37 -19.32 -5.24
N PRO A 792 42.10 -19.08 -5.65
CA PRO A 792 41.42 -17.86 -5.25
C PRO A 792 40.60 -17.98 -3.95
N VAL A 793 40.82 -16.96 -3.12
CA VAL A 793 40.19 -16.63 -1.84
C VAL A 793 38.67 -16.48 -1.96
N ALA A 794 37.92 -16.94 -0.96
CA ALA A 794 36.46 -16.84 -0.96
C ALA A 794 35.92 -15.51 -0.43
N VAL A 795 36.66 -14.82 0.43
CA VAL A 795 36.29 -13.54 1.03
C VAL A 795 37.51 -12.61 1.04
N ASP A 796 37.49 -11.52 0.27
CA ASP A 796 38.53 -10.50 0.35
C ASP A 796 38.27 -9.63 1.60
N ALA A 797 39.00 -9.97 2.66
CA ALA A 797 38.86 -9.45 4.02
C ALA A 797 40.09 -8.59 4.43
N ARG A 798 40.74 -7.96 3.45
CA ARG A 798 42.02 -7.26 3.64
C ARG A 798 41.92 -6.00 4.48
N ASP A 799 43.06 -5.58 5.01
CA ASP A 799 43.14 -4.46 5.94
C ASP A 799 43.12 -3.12 5.17
N HIS A 800 41.92 -2.59 4.95
CA HIS A 800 41.68 -1.41 4.12
C HIS A 800 41.66 -0.07 4.90
N GLY A 801 41.79 -0.08 6.22
CA GLY A 801 41.51 1.09 7.07
C GLY A 801 42.29 1.16 8.38
N THR A 802 42.02 2.18 9.20
CA THR A 802 42.51 2.28 10.58
C THR A 802 41.44 2.86 11.50
N PRO A 803 40.97 2.13 12.55
CA PRO A 803 41.27 0.71 12.84
C PRO A 803 40.77 -0.21 11.73
N ASN A 804 41.21 -1.47 11.75
CA ASN A 804 40.75 -2.49 10.82
C ASN A 804 39.35 -3.02 11.16
N ASP A 805 38.67 -3.60 10.16
CA ASP A 805 37.31 -4.15 10.27
C ASP A 805 37.12 -5.04 11.51
N TRP A 806 38.13 -5.87 11.79
CA TRP A 806 38.13 -6.90 12.83
C TRP A 806 38.32 -6.34 14.25
N GLY A 807 38.61 -5.04 14.39
CA GLY A 807 38.71 -4.36 15.68
C GLY A 807 39.99 -4.65 16.48
N SER A 808 41.03 -5.22 15.87
CA SER A 808 42.31 -5.52 16.54
C SER A 808 43.51 -4.88 15.86
N ALA A 809 44.31 -4.16 16.65
CA ALA A 809 45.59 -3.60 16.23
C ALA A 809 46.64 -4.65 15.78
N CYS A 810 46.47 -5.93 16.11
CA CYS A 810 47.35 -7.01 15.64
C CYS A 810 46.91 -7.69 14.35
N ARG A 811 45.73 -7.31 13.84
CA ARG A 811 44.79 -8.18 13.10
C ARG A 811 44.25 -9.28 14.03
N ALA A 812 42.95 -9.56 13.93
CA ALA A 812 42.25 -10.33 14.97
C ALA A 812 42.51 -11.84 14.88
N THR A 813 42.45 -12.37 13.66
CA THR A 813 42.84 -13.73 13.33
C THR A 813 43.87 -13.67 12.22
N GLY A 814 44.89 -14.52 12.29
CA GLY A 814 45.97 -14.60 11.32
C GLY A 814 46.67 -15.94 11.40
N PHE A 815 47.75 -16.10 10.64
CA PHE A 815 48.61 -17.28 10.75
C PHE A 815 49.87 -16.97 11.57
N LEU A 816 50.25 -17.93 12.41
CA LEU A 816 51.50 -17.98 13.15
C LEU A 816 52.17 -19.33 12.84
N ASP A 817 53.32 -19.31 12.17
CA ASP A 817 54.07 -20.50 11.74
C ASP A 817 53.24 -21.57 11.00
N GLY A 818 52.26 -21.15 10.19
CA GLY A 818 51.36 -22.04 9.46
C GLY A 818 50.22 -22.64 10.29
N VAL A 819 49.97 -22.11 11.50
CA VAL A 819 48.85 -22.48 12.37
C VAL A 819 47.92 -21.27 12.55
N PRO A 820 46.58 -21.43 12.47
CA PRO A 820 45.65 -20.36 12.79
C PRO A 820 45.79 -19.87 14.24
N TYR A 821 45.94 -18.55 14.41
CA TYR A 821 46.09 -17.88 15.71
C TYR A 821 45.02 -16.80 15.85
N TYR A 822 44.45 -16.68 17.05
CA TYR A 822 43.48 -15.65 17.41
C TYR A 822 44.01 -14.81 18.58
N ASP A 823 43.89 -13.49 18.45
CA ASP A 823 44.58 -12.49 19.27
C ASP A 823 43.87 -12.11 20.58
N GLY A 824 42.65 -12.61 20.79
CA GLY A 824 41.80 -12.27 21.93
C GLY A 824 41.33 -10.81 22.00
N GLY A 825 41.56 -10.00 20.95
CA GLY A 825 41.28 -8.57 20.91
C GLY A 825 40.17 -8.17 19.95
N GLY A 826 40.08 -8.83 18.79
CA GLY A 826 39.10 -8.50 17.74
C GLY A 826 38.00 -9.55 17.54
N ALA A 827 37.47 -9.64 16.32
CA ALA A 827 36.51 -10.66 15.90
C ALA A 827 37.19 -11.82 15.14
N GLU A 828 36.73 -13.05 15.38
CA GLU A 828 37.28 -14.28 14.81
C GLU A 828 36.92 -14.45 13.32
N VAL A 829 37.88 -14.86 12.49
CA VAL A 829 37.66 -15.26 11.09
C VAL A 829 38.02 -16.73 10.91
N HIS A 830 37.07 -17.52 10.39
CA HIS A 830 37.24 -18.96 10.21
C HIS A 830 37.22 -19.33 8.73
N GLU A 831 38.39 -19.46 8.11
CA GLU A 831 38.51 -19.97 6.74
C GLU A 831 38.82 -21.48 6.72
N LEU A 832 38.30 -22.21 5.72
CA LEU A 832 38.58 -23.65 5.52
C LEU A 832 39.48 -23.95 4.30
N THR A 833 39.94 -22.93 3.59
CA THR A 833 40.95 -23.02 2.52
C THR A 833 42.36 -23.05 3.12
N GLU A 834 43.26 -23.86 2.54
CA GLU A 834 44.62 -24.05 3.07
C GLU A 834 45.53 -22.84 2.83
N ASP A 835 45.23 -22.02 1.81
CA ASP A 835 45.88 -20.73 1.52
C ASP A 835 44.84 -19.57 1.62
N PRO A 836 44.54 -19.05 2.83
CA PRO A 836 43.59 -17.95 3.03
C PRO A 836 44.26 -16.56 2.99
N VAL A 837 43.49 -15.50 2.73
CA VAL A 837 43.94 -14.10 2.94
C VAL A 837 43.73 -13.68 4.40
N LEU A 838 44.33 -14.49 5.28
CA LEU A 838 44.54 -14.19 6.68
C LEU A 838 46.03 -13.93 6.89
N TYR A 839 46.39 -12.64 6.88
CA TYR A 839 47.75 -12.15 7.04
C TYR A 839 48.52 -12.82 8.21
N PRO A 840 49.86 -12.77 8.20
CA PRO A 840 50.65 -12.98 9.40
C PRO A 840 50.21 -12.01 10.51
N MET A 841 50.27 -12.50 11.75
CA MET A 841 50.07 -11.68 12.95
C MET A 841 51.11 -10.56 13.03
N SER A 842 50.71 -9.30 13.08
CA SER A 842 51.64 -8.15 13.06
C SER A 842 52.33 -7.85 14.41
N CYS A 843 52.00 -8.58 15.48
CA CYS A 843 52.29 -8.17 16.85
C CYS A 843 53.53 -8.80 17.49
N ILE A 844 54.32 -7.93 18.13
CA ILE A 844 55.48 -8.23 18.98
C ILE A 844 55.31 -7.55 20.34
N ASP A 845 56.23 -7.79 21.28
CA ASP A 845 56.24 -7.10 22.59
C ASP A 845 57.67 -7.11 23.13
N LEU A 846 58.39 -5.98 23.03
CA LEU A 846 59.83 -5.92 23.35
C LEU A 846 60.10 -5.31 24.72
N SER A 847 60.57 -6.10 25.66
CA SER A 847 61.01 -5.62 26.97
C SER A 847 62.54 -5.46 27.03
N LEU A 848 63.07 -4.60 27.90
CA LEU A 848 64.50 -4.36 28.09
C LEU A 848 64.90 -4.47 29.56
N THR A 849 65.98 -5.21 29.83
CA THR A 849 66.56 -5.32 31.18
C THR A 849 68.00 -4.80 31.22
N GLU A 850 68.39 -4.20 32.35
CA GLU A 850 69.76 -3.71 32.58
C GLU A 850 70.40 -4.38 33.81
N GLU A 851 71.59 -4.98 33.63
CA GLU A 851 72.44 -5.43 34.74
C GLU A 851 73.68 -4.53 34.87
N LEU A 852 73.72 -3.73 35.94
CA LEU A 852 74.85 -2.85 36.26
C LEU A 852 76.04 -3.64 36.84
N ALA A 853 77.16 -3.68 36.13
CA ALA A 853 78.37 -4.40 36.52
C ALA A 853 79.23 -3.65 37.58
N VAL A 854 78.58 -3.00 38.55
CA VAL A 854 79.21 -2.25 39.65
C VAL A 854 78.82 -2.88 41.00
N PRO A 855 79.79 -3.31 41.84
CA PRO A 855 79.46 -3.94 43.12
C PRO A 855 78.64 -3.01 44.04
N PRO A 856 77.54 -3.48 44.67
CA PRO A 856 76.67 -2.65 45.49
C PRO A 856 77.41 -1.85 46.58
N GLY A 857 77.11 -0.56 46.66
CA GLY A 857 77.77 0.38 47.58
C GLY A 857 79.10 0.97 47.10
N THR A 858 79.59 0.59 45.91
CA THR A 858 80.74 1.27 45.28
C THR A 858 80.35 2.68 44.85
N SER A 859 81.23 3.67 45.10
CA SER A 859 81.06 5.05 44.64
C SER A 859 82.17 5.43 43.66
N LEU A 860 81.79 5.73 42.42
CA LEU A 860 82.71 6.00 41.31
C LEU A 860 83.20 7.45 41.28
N ARG A 861 84.39 7.67 40.72
CA ARG A 861 85.10 8.96 40.67
C ARG A 861 85.32 9.44 39.25
N ALA A 862 85.72 10.71 39.10
CA ALA A 862 86.15 11.25 37.82
C ALA A 862 87.32 10.43 37.25
N GLY A 863 87.15 9.88 36.05
CA GLY A 863 88.08 8.98 35.38
C GLY A 863 87.67 7.51 35.43
N ASP A 864 86.86 7.08 36.40
CA ASP A 864 86.41 5.69 36.54
C ASP A 864 85.49 5.27 35.39
N LEU A 865 85.48 3.96 35.12
CA LEU A 865 84.54 3.35 34.18
C LEU A 865 83.34 2.78 34.93
N VAL A 866 82.18 2.97 34.33
CA VAL A 866 80.91 2.32 34.68
C VAL A 866 80.51 1.44 33.49
N THR A 867 80.07 0.22 33.77
CA THR A 867 79.74 -0.80 32.76
C THR A 867 78.42 -1.45 33.14
N TRP A 868 77.57 -1.71 32.16
CA TRP A 868 76.32 -2.46 32.31
C TRP A 868 76.04 -3.30 31.07
N THR A 869 75.17 -4.29 31.24
CA THR A 869 74.67 -5.14 30.17
C THR A 869 73.21 -4.79 29.94
N LEU A 870 72.82 -4.56 28.68
CA LEU A 870 71.43 -4.45 28.26
C LEU A 870 71.02 -5.75 27.56
N THR A 871 69.95 -6.37 28.02
CA THR A 871 69.39 -7.60 27.43
C THR A 871 67.94 -7.32 27.01
N PRO A 872 67.66 -7.26 25.69
CA PRO A 872 66.29 -7.17 25.19
C PRO A 872 65.63 -8.57 25.26
N HIS A 873 64.32 -8.61 25.41
CA HIS A 873 63.51 -9.82 25.33
C HIS A 873 62.32 -9.58 24.38
N ASN A 874 61.64 -10.64 23.95
CA ASN A 874 60.41 -10.54 23.16
C ASN A 874 59.36 -11.50 23.73
N ASP A 875 58.49 -10.96 24.60
CA ASP A 875 57.32 -11.63 25.18
C ASP A 875 56.15 -11.71 24.17
N GLY A 876 56.31 -11.13 22.97
CA GLY A 876 55.29 -11.04 21.93
C GLY A 876 55.05 -12.37 21.19
N PRO A 877 53.84 -12.57 20.63
CA PRO A 877 53.45 -13.84 19.99
C PRO A 877 54.19 -14.14 18.69
N ARG A 878 54.95 -13.19 18.12
CA ARG A 878 55.73 -13.36 16.89
C ARG A 878 57.17 -12.90 17.07
N VAL A 879 58.06 -13.50 16.28
CA VAL A 879 59.44 -13.04 16.05
C VAL A 879 59.48 -11.57 15.65
N ALA A 880 60.30 -10.77 16.34
CA ALA A 880 60.58 -9.38 15.96
C ALA A 880 61.71 -9.32 14.91
N PRO A 881 61.45 -8.78 13.70
CA PRO A 881 62.38 -8.87 12.57
C PRO A 881 63.61 -7.99 12.74
N ALA A 882 64.72 -8.38 12.10
CA ALA A 882 65.99 -7.67 12.14
C ALA A 882 65.85 -6.17 11.80
N GLY A 883 66.54 -5.31 12.56
CA GLY A 883 66.47 -3.86 12.42
C GLY A 883 65.91 -3.13 13.64
N TRP A 884 65.39 -3.84 14.65
CA TRP A 884 65.10 -3.29 15.97
C TRP A 884 66.37 -2.70 16.61
N THR A 885 66.21 -1.71 17.49
CA THR A 885 67.33 -0.92 18.01
C THR A 885 67.31 -0.77 19.52
N ILE A 886 68.49 -0.76 20.15
CA ILE A 886 68.67 -0.34 21.54
C ILE A 886 69.39 1.01 21.52
N THR A 887 68.80 2.04 22.16
CA THR A 887 69.39 3.38 22.28
C THR A 887 69.70 3.71 23.73
N GLN A 888 70.94 4.19 23.95
CA GLN A 888 71.46 4.57 25.25
C GLN A 888 71.42 6.09 25.45
N LEU A 889 70.76 6.54 26.51
CA LEU A 889 70.86 7.89 27.04
C LEU A 889 71.88 7.91 28.20
N LEU A 890 72.75 8.92 28.22
CA LEU A 890 73.78 9.11 29.25
C LEU A 890 73.60 10.47 29.93
N PRO A 891 73.88 10.59 31.24
CA PRO A 891 73.71 11.84 31.98
C PRO A 891 74.86 12.82 31.73
N ASP A 892 74.59 14.11 31.95
CA ASP A 892 75.62 15.15 31.91
C ASP A 892 76.81 14.81 32.83
N GLY A 893 78.02 14.97 32.29
CA GLY A 893 79.25 14.59 33.00
C GLY A 893 79.65 13.12 32.86
N VAL A 894 79.04 12.36 31.95
CA VAL A 894 79.43 11.00 31.56
C VAL A 894 79.71 10.93 30.04
N GLU A 895 80.72 10.17 29.63
CA GLU A 895 81.16 10.03 28.22
C GLU A 895 81.13 8.55 27.81
N LEU A 896 80.54 8.22 26.66
CA LEU A 896 80.54 6.84 26.15
C LEU A 896 81.97 6.42 25.76
N VAL A 897 82.43 5.27 26.26
CA VAL A 897 83.72 4.66 25.89
C VAL A 897 83.55 3.53 24.89
N SER A 898 82.50 2.72 25.04
CA SER A 898 82.10 1.71 24.06
C SER A 898 80.69 1.17 24.32
N MET A 899 79.94 0.93 23.26
CA MET A 899 78.70 0.15 23.23
C MET A 899 78.92 -1.00 22.25
N ARG A 900 78.83 -2.26 22.70
CA ARG A 900 79.22 -3.45 21.93
C ARG A 900 78.48 -4.71 22.36
N GLY A 901 78.01 -5.48 21.38
CA GLY A 901 77.45 -6.82 21.54
C GLY A 901 77.58 -7.55 20.20
N ASP A 902 77.57 -8.87 20.23
CA ASP A 902 77.52 -9.66 19.00
C ASP A 902 76.12 -9.54 18.36
N GLY A 903 76.04 -9.50 17.02
CA GLY A 903 74.76 -9.34 16.31
C GLY A 903 74.22 -7.91 16.19
N TYR A 904 75.00 -6.88 16.53
CA TYR A 904 74.62 -5.47 16.37
C TYR A 904 75.54 -4.69 15.44
N THR A 905 74.97 -3.76 14.70
CA THR A 905 75.67 -2.61 14.11
C THR A 905 75.49 -1.41 15.04
N VAL A 906 76.57 -0.85 15.56
CA VAL A 906 76.53 0.25 16.54
C VAL A 906 77.04 1.56 15.93
N ASP A 907 76.23 2.62 16.02
CA ASP A 907 76.65 3.99 15.74
C ASP A 907 76.37 4.88 16.96
N GLY A 908 77.41 5.56 17.45
CA GLY A 908 77.36 6.36 18.67
C GLY A 908 76.78 5.59 19.86
N THR A 909 75.59 6.02 20.29
CA THR A 909 74.81 5.50 21.42
C THR A 909 73.63 4.60 21.00
N THR A 910 73.55 4.18 19.74
CA THR A 910 72.46 3.32 19.24
C THR A 910 73.03 2.05 18.60
N ALA A 911 72.45 0.91 18.93
CA ALA A 911 72.80 -0.41 18.40
C ALA A 911 71.60 -1.00 17.65
N THR A 912 71.72 -1.20 16.35
CA THR A 912 70.72 -1.85 15.50
C THR A 912 71.03 -3.34 15.36
N ALA A 913 70.06 -4.21 15.66
CA ALA A 913 70.22 -5.64 15.52
C ALA A 913 70.31 -6.07 14.06
N THR A 914 71.19 -7.03 13.75
CA THR A 914 71.41 -7.58 12.39
C THR A 914 70.75 -8.94 12.18
N ALA A 915 69.87 -9.36 13.10
CA ALA A 915 69.14 -10.62 13.09
C ALA A 915 67.84 -10.46 13.88
N ASP A 916 66.89 -11.36 13.64
CA ASP A 916 65.59 -11.38 14.30
C ASP A 916 65.71 -11.79 15.78
N LEU A 917 64.73 -11.38 16.59
CA LEU A 917 64.57 -11.78 17.98
C LEU A 917 63.40 -12.77 18.11
N PRO A 918 63.64 -14.04 18.45
CA PRO A 918 62.57 -15.05 18.57
C PRO A 918 61.56 -14.75 19.67
N VAL A 919 60.44 -15.48 19.67
CA VAL A 919 59.43 -15.50 20.74
C VAL A 919 60.01 -16.14 22.01
N ASP A 920 59.62 -15.66 23.19
CA ASP A 920 60.04 -16.13 24.52
C ASP A 920 61.59 -16.17 24.70
N ALA A 921 62.32 -15.25 24.06
CA ALA A 921 63.77 -15.31 23.95
C ALA A 921 64.50 -14.00 24.27
N ASP A 922 65.62 -14.13 24.99
CA ASP A 922 66.61 -13.06 25.17
C ASP A 922 67.39 -12.82 23.87
N GLY A 923 67.56 -11.55 23.49
CA GLY A 923 68.47 -11.16 22.43
C GLY A 923 69.94 -11.15 22.89
N PRO A 924 70.90 -11.01 21.97
CA PRO A 924 72.31 -10.96 22.33
C PRO A 924 72.59 -9.81 23.32
N PRO A 925 73.27 -10.06 24.45
CA PRO A 925 73.50 -9.02 25.47
C PRO A 925 74.45 -7.92 24.96
N LEU A 926 74.01 -6.68 25.10
CA LEU A 926 74.72 -5.48 24.64
C LEU A 926 75.47 -4.83 25.81
N THR A 927 76.79 -4.95 25.82
CA THR A 927 77.63 -4.34 26.87
C THR A 927 77.87 -2.86 26.56
N VAL A 928 77.47 -2.00 27.48
CA VAL A 928 77.76 -0.56 27.46
C VAL A 928 78.84 -0.25 28.50
N THR A 929 79.75 0.65 28.16
CA THR A 929 80.76 1.17 29.09
C THR A 929 80.96 2.65 28.85
N ALA A 930 80.80 3.43 29.91
CA ALA A 930 80.95 4.86 29.92
C ALA A 930 81.98 5.28 30.99
N ARG A 931 82.53 6.49 30.85
CA ARG A 931 83.45 7.10 31.81
C ARG A 931 82.72 8.18 32.58
N VAL A 932 82.85 8.16 33.91
CA VAL A 932 82.44 9.29 34.75
C VAL A 932 83.46 10.41 34.55
N VAL A 933 83.08 11.53 33.94
CA VAL A 933 83.97 12.67 33.63
C VAL A 933 83.84 13.79 34.67
N SER A 934 82.61 14.08 35.13
CA SER A 934 82.32 15.19 36.04
C SER A 934 81.23 14.84 37.07
N PRO A 935 81.55 14.06 38.12
CA PRO A 935 80.61 13.75 39.19
C PRO A 935 80.37 14.95 40.11
N ALA A 936 79.21 15.00 40.76
CA ALA A 936 78.86 16.07 41.70
C ALA A 936 79.80 16.08 42.94
N PRO A 937 80.15 17.26 43.51
CA PRO A 937 81.02 17.32 44.70
C PRO A 937 80.37 16.70 45.94
N GLY A 938 81.08 15.80 46.63
CA GLY A 938 80.50 14.95 47.66
C GLY A 938 79.89 13.67 47.08
N ALA A 939 79.07 12.97 47.84
CA ALA A 939 78.38 11.76 47.35
C ALA A 939 77.08 12.14 46.63
N GLY A 940 76.84 11.57 45.44
CA GLY A 940 75.64 11.80 44.64
C GLY A 940 75.38 10.68 43.63
N GLY A 941 74.11 10.48 43.28
CA GLY A 941 73.72 9.48 42.27
C GLY A 941 73.90 9.98 40.83
N MET A 942 74.11 9.05 39.92
CA MET A 942 73.95 9.21 38.47
C MET A 942 73.11 8.04 37.94
N ARG A 943 72.33 8.27 36.88
CA ARG A 943 71.60 7.24 36.15
C ARG A 943 71.85 7.35 34.65
N ASN A 944 71.97 6.22 33.96
CA ASN A 944 71.66 6.13 32.55
C ASN A 944 70.17 5.81 32.38
N VAL A 945 69.67 5.93 31.15
CA VAL A 945 68.39 5.32 30.72
C VAL A 945 68.63 4.73 29.34
N ALA A 946 68.20 3.49 29.10
CA ALA A 946 68.23 2.85 27.79
C ALA A 946 66.82 2.44 27.38
N TYR A 947 66.56 2.31 26.08
CA TYR A 947 65.31 1.75 25.56
C TYR A 947 65.52 0.90 24.31
N VAL A 948 64.67 -0.12 24.14
CA VAL A 948 64.55 -0.90 22.90
C VAL A 948 63.37 -0.39 22.06
N ALA A 949 63.52 -0.37 20.75
CA ALA A 949 62.49 0.03 19.80
C ALA A 949 62.40 -0.98 18.65
N ALA A 950 61.18 -1.25 18.20
CA ALA A 950 60.87 -2.13 17.07
C ALA A 950 61.63 -1.75 15.78
N ALA A 951 61.70 -2.70 14.84
CA ALA A 951 62.18 -2.43 13.48
C ALA A 951 61.17 -1.55 12.72
N PRO A 952 61.57 -0.90 11.61
CA PRO A 952 60.63 -0.28 10.68
C PRO A 952 59.73 -1.33 10.00
N ASP A 953 58.51 -0.92 9.64
CA ASP A 953 57.55 -1.70 8.86
C ASP A 953 58.20 -2.38 7.63
N THR A 954 57.87 -3.66 7.42
CA THR A 954 58.49 -4.51 6.39
C THR A 954 57.49 -5.54 5.89
N ASP A 955 57.72 -6.05 4.69
CA ASP A 955 57.15 -7.31 4.22
C ASP A 955 57.54 -8.43 5.22
N LEU A 956 56.56 -9.19 5.73
CA LEU A 956 56.73 -10.17 6.83
C LEU A 956 56.51 -11.63 6.42
N ASP A 957 55.99 -11.90 5.23
CA ASP A 957 55.71 -13.24 4.69
C ASP A 957 56.20 -13.46 3.24
N GLU A 958 56.83 -12.44 2.64
CA GLU A 958 57.29 -12.36 1.25
C GLU A 958 56.16 -12.26 0.19
N ASP A 959 54.94 -11.82 0.57
CA ASP A 959 53.81 -11.62 -0.36
C ASP A 959 53.95 -10.38 -1.28
N GLY A 960 54.84 -9.45 -0.94
CA GLY A 960 55.14 -8.22 -1.69
C GLY A 960 54.41 -6.96 -1.20
N PHE A 961 53.61 -7.05 -0.14
CA PHE A 961 53.06 -5.91 0.61
C PHE A 961 53.93 -5.61 1.84
N VAL A 962 53.71 -4.45 2.49
CA VAL A 962 54.49 -4.04 3.68
C VAL A 962 53.57 -4.07 4.88
N ASP A 963 53.93 -4.87 5.89
CA ASP A 963 53.18 -5.00 7.12
C ASP A 963 53.64 -4.02 8.20
N PRO A 964 52.71 -3.47 8.99
CA PRO A 964 53.05 -2.71 10.18
C PRO A 964 53.62 -3.65 11.25
N ILE A 965 54.65 -3.19 11.97
CA ILE A 965 55.14 -3.89 13.16
C ILE A 965 54.51 -3.25 14.39
N VAL A 966 53.69 -4.02 15.11
CA VAL A 966 52.85 -3.50 16.19
C VAL A 966 53.31 -4.03 17.54
N GLU A 967 53.68 -3.13 18.44
CA GLU A 967 53.94 -3.44 19.85
C GLU A 967 52.64 -3.25 20.64
N ARG A 968 52.24 -4.22 21.49
CA ARG A 968 50.87 -4.28 22.02
C ARG A 968 50.71 -4.14 23.53
N PHE A 969 51.43 -4.91 24.34
CA PHE A 969 51.12 -4.99 25.76
C PHE A 969 51.79 -3.86 26.55
N SER A 970 53.02 -3.48 26.17
CA SER A 970 53.80 -2.43 26.85
C SER A 970 54.39 -1.31 25.95
N PRO A 971 53.68 -0.75 24.94
CA PRO A 971 54.28 -0.02 23.81
C PRO A 971 55.25 1.11 24.17
N LEU A 972 56.39 1.18 23.47
CA LEU A 972 57.48 2.12 23.72
C LEU A 972 57.02 3.59 23.87
N VAL A 973 57.13 4.10 25.09
CA VAL A 973 57.11 5.53 25.38
C VAL A 973 58.55 6.03 25.47
N VAL A 974 59.10 6.50 24.34
CA VAL A 974 60.50 6.94 24.21
C VAL A 974 60.95 7.81 25.40
N PRO A 975 61.85 7.32 26.26
CA PRO A 975 62.20 8.01 27.49
C PRO A 975 63.16 9.18 27.25
N THR A 976 63.36 9.96 28.30
CA THR A 976 64.47 10.91 28.40
C THR A 976 65.48 10.39 29.44
N ILE A 977 66.66 11.00 29.50
CA ILE A 977 67.63 10.73 30.58
C ILE A 977 67.09 11.07 31.99
N ASP A 978 65.95 11.77 32.05
CA ASP A 978 65.26 12.09 33.30
C ASP A 978 64.07 11.18 33.65
N THR A 979 63.74 10.19 32.80
CA THR A 979 62.75 9.15 33.14
C THR A 979 63.19 8.33 34.36
N ASP A 980 62.22 7.70 35.03
CA ASP A 980 62.40 6.76 36.13
C ASP A 980 61.73 5.45 35.72
N THR A 981 62.50 4.51 35.14
CA THR A 981 61.97 3.31 34.45
C THR A 981 61.42 2.25 35.41
N ASP A 982 61.64 2.39 36.72
CA ASP A 982 60.90 1.63 37.73
C ASP A 982 59.42 2.06 37.83
N THR A 983 59.02 3.11 37.07
CA THR A 983 57.67 3.70 37.05
C THR A 983 57.16 4.11 35.66
N SER A 984 57.85 3.69 34.59
CA SER A 984 57.44 3.96 33.20
C SER A 984 56.14 3.20 32.83
N PRO A 985 55.41 3.66 31.81
CA PRO A 985 54.20 2.99 31.30
C PRO A 985 54.50 1.93 30.21
N THR A 986 55.76 1.48 30.12
CA THR A 986 56.35 0.61 29.10
C THR A 986 57.47 -0.18 29.79
N ASP A 987 57.76 -1.40 29.32
CA ASP A 987 58.92 -2.19 29.77
C ASP A 987 60.03 -2.26 28.70
N ASN A 988 59.86 -1.53 27.60
CA ASN A 988 60.91 -1.27 26.62
C ASN A 988 62.11 -0.49 27.20
N ASP A 989 62.01 0.13 28.38
CA ASP A 989 63.05 0.99 28.97
C ASP A 989 63.63 0.47 30.31
N ALA A 990 64.91 0.78 30.52
CA ALA A 990 65.69 0.32 31.67
C ALA A 990 66.65 1.40 32.20
N GLN A 991 66.99 1.35 33.49
CA GLN A 991 67.92 2.28 34.14
C GLN A 991 68.91 1.58 35.07
N GLY A 992 70.18 1.95 34.97
CA GLY A 992 71.24 1.65 35.93
C GLY A 992 71.50 2.87 36.82
N VAL A 993 71.27 2.75 38.13
CA VAL A 993 71.57 3.81 39.10
C VAL A 993 72.87 3.50 39.85
N TRP A 994 73.89 4.34 39.70
CA TRP A 994 75.16 4.20 40.42
C TRP A 994 75.49 5.39 41.32
N SER A 995 76.23 5.12 42.39
CA SER A 995 76.77 6.16 43.26
C SER A 995 78.06 6.73 42.69
N THR A 996 78.24 8.04 42.83
CA THR A 996 79.49 8.74 42.53
C THR A 996 79.97 9.53 43.75
N VAL A 997 81.26 9.85 43.78
CA VAL A 997 81.86 10.74 44.77
C VAL A 997 82.84 11.72 44.14
N GLY A 998 82.40 12.97 43.94
CA GLY A 998 83.27 14.08 43.54
C GLY A 998 84.08 14.61 44.71
N ASP A 999 85.30 15.09 44.44
CA ASP A 999 86.22 15.52 45.49
C ASP A 999 85.73 16.77 46.24
N THR A 1000 85.84 16.74 47.56
CA THR A 1000 85.35 17.80 48.45
C THR A 1000 86.33 18.96 48.53
N VAL A 1001 85.85 20.17 48.24
CA VAL A 1001 86.66 21.41 48.30
C VAL A 1001 86.92 21.82 49.76
N PRO A 1002 88.17 21.89 50.25
CA PRO A 1002 88.45 22.28 51.63
C PRO A 1002 88.41 23.81 51.85
N GLY A 1003 87.72 24.25 52.91
CA GLY A 1003 87.67 25.67 53.33
C GLY A 1003 88.86 26.09 54.23
N PRO A 1004 89.39 27.33 54.12
CA PRO A 1004 90.63 27.75 54.81
C PRO A 1004 90.44 28.55 56.12
N PRO A 1005 91.37 28.39 57.08
CA PRO A 1005 91.88 29.50 57.90
C PRO A 1005 93.43 29.59 57.94
N SER A 1006 93.97 30.64 58.59
CA SER A 1006 95.39 31.08 58.58
C SER A 1006 95.69 31.92 59.86
N PRO A 1007 96.88 32.49 60.18
CA PRO A 1007 98.29 32.27 59.73
C PRO A 1007 99.36 32.10 60.88
N TRP A 1008 100.51 31.46 60.59
CA TRP A 1008 101.96 31.79 60.90
C TRP A 1008 102.45 32.46 62.24
N PRO A 1009 103.79 32.59 62.57
CA PRO A 1009 105.04 32.49 61.77
C PRO A 1009 106.17 31.59 62.44
N PRO A 1010 107.52 31.83 62.40
CA PRO A 1010 108.40 30.95 61.58
C PRO A 1010 109.80 30.51 62.13
N SER A 1011 110.33 29.39 61.62
CA SER A 1011 111.78 29.05 61.48
C SER A 1011 111.94 27.69 60.75
N GLY A 1012 112.96 27.37 59.93
CA GLY A 1012 114.10 28.11 59.38
C GLY A 1012 115.05 27.16 58.61
N SER A 1013 115.82 27.65 57.61
CA SER A 1013 116.57 26.87 56.57
C SER A 1013 115.66 26.05 55.61
N GLY A 1014 115.96 25.78 54.33
CA GLY A 1014 117.13 26.02 53.44
C GLY A 1014 117.38 24.75 52.59
N THR A 1015 117.63 24.75 51.27
CA THR A 1015 118.04 25.79 50.29
C THR A 1015 117.73 25.39 48.82
N GLY A 1016 117.39 26.34 47.94
CA GLY A 1016 117.30 26.18 46.46
C GLY A 1016 116.03 25.44 45.96
N GLY A 1017 115.46 25.69 44.76
CA GLY A 1017 115.85 26.48 43.57
C GLY A 1017 115.65 25.60 42.31
N SER A 1018 115.03 26.01 41.20
CA SER A 1018 114.75 27.36 40.65
C SER A 1018 113.60 27.37 39.60
N ASP A 1019 112.94 28.52 39.45
CA ASP A 1019 112.28 29.09 38.24
C ASP A 1019 111.13 28.32 37.51
N ASP A 1020 110.35 28.88 36.57
CA ASP A 1020 109.56 30.15 36.39
C ASP A 1020 108.86 30.01 34.98
N ARG A 1021 107.69 30.54 34.54
CA ARG A 1021 106.77 31.67 34.86
C ARG A 1021 105.31 31.32 34.51
N GLY A 1022 104.35 32.17 34.93
CA GLY A 1022 103.01 32.30 34.33
C GLY A 1022 102.97 33.33 33.17
N PRO A 1023 101.95 34.22 33.00
CA PRO A 1023 100.73 34.39 33.83
C PRO A 1023 99.41 34.87 33.14
N THR A 1024 98.30 34.91 33.90
CA THR A 1024 97.09 35.82 33.75
C THR A 1024 96.18 35.71 32.50
N ARG A 1025 94.91 36.18 32.44
CA ARG A 1025 93.96 37.02 33.26
C ARG A 1025 92.52 36.58 32.86
N LEU A 1026 91.45 36.49 33.68
CA LEU A 1026 90.79 37.40 34.65
C LEU A 1026 90.15 38.69 34.04
N PRO A 1027 89.01 39.24 34.54
CA PRO A 1027 87.88 38.63 35.30
C PRO A 1027 86.47 39.36 35.12
N THR A 1028 85.50 39.10 36.03
CA THR A 1028 84.34 39.98 36.48
C THR A 1028 83.21 40.31 35.46
N THR A 1029 81.93 40.61 35.79
CA THR A 1029 81.03 40.69 36.99
C THR A 1029 79.56 40.62 36.46
N GLY A 1030 78.45 40.51 37.20
CA GLY A 1030 78.14 40.52 38.63
C GLY A 1030 77.00 41.52 38.98
N ALA A 1031 75.82 41.04 39.42
CA ALA A 1031 74.57 41.80 39.71
C ALA A 1031 73.90 42.45 38.45
N ASP A 1032 72.62 42.87 38.42
CA ASP A 1032 71.65 43.17 39.50
C ASP A 1032 70.17 42.97 39.03
N ALA A 1033 69.16 43.44 39.78
CA ALA A 1033 67.74 43.13 39.59
C ALA A 1033 66.89 44.10 38.71
N ALA A 1034 65.68 43.61 38.34
CA ALA A 1034 64.38 44.31 38.19
C ALA A 1034 63.76 44.63 36.80
N LEU A 1035 62.43 44.36 36.75
CA LEU A 1035 61.32 45.03 36.02
C LEU A 1035 61.05 44.83 34.49
N THR A 1036 59.78 44.49 34.21
CA THR A 1036 58.95 44.77 33.00
C THR A 1036 59.34 44.15 31.65
N ALA A 1037 58.44 43.75 30.74
CA ALA A 1037 56.98 43.44 30.73
C ALA A 1037 56.70 42.62 29.41
N LEU A 1038 55.51 42.16 28.97
CA LEU A 1038 54.09 42.45 29.25
C LEU A 1038 53.21 41.32 28.63
N ALA A 1039 52.02 41.02 29.19
CA ALA A 1039 50.81 40.43 28.53
C ALA A 1039 50.89 39.02 27.87
N ALA A 1040 49.83 38.19 27.87
CA ALA A 1040 48.55 38.23 28.59
C ALA A 1040 47.95 36.80 28.72
N LEU A 1041 46.92 36.65 29.58
CA LEU A 1041 46.15 35.40 29.75
C LEU A 1041 45.18 35.18 28.55
N LEU A 1042 44.75 33.97 28.15
CA LEU A 1042 44.27 32.74 28.85
C LEU A 1042 42.81 32.81 29.35
N LEU A 1043 42.08 31.70 29.17
CA LEU A 1043 40.81 31.24 29.80
C LEU A 1043 39.45 31.42 29.08
N LEU A 1044 38.89 30.26 28.71
CA LEU A 1044 37.54 29.72 29.01
C LEU A 1044 36.23 30.50 28.71
N GLY A 1045 35.24 29.76 28.20
CA GLY A 1045 33.82 30.12 28.29
C GLY A 1045 32.90 28.96 27.84
N THR A 1046 32.18 28.34 28.78
CA THR A 1046 31.06 27.42 28.49
C THR A 1046 29.73 28.18 28.46
N GLY A 1047 28.76 27.74 27.64
CA GLY A 1047 27.44 28.38 27.53
C GLY A 1047 26.45 27.55 26.72
N ILE A 1048 25.16 27.62 27.07
CA ILE A 1048 24.08 26.76 26.54
C ILE A 1048 22.93 27.63 26.01
N ALA A 1049 22.17 27.08 25.03
CA ALA A 1049 20.79 27.41 24.62
C ALA A 1049 20.46 28.53 23.58
N VAL A 1050 19.96 28.06 22.43
CA VAL A 1050 18.61 28.32 21.87
C VAL A 1050 18.32 29.57 20.97
N THR A 1051 17.51 29.32 19.92
CA THR A 1051 16.75 30.23 19.01
C THR A 1051 17.44 31.06 17.91
N ALA A 1052 17.58 30.43 16.73
CA ALA A 1052 16.76 30.65 15.52
C ALA A 1052 16.72 31.99 14.74
N LEU A 1053 16.42 31.85 13.42
CA LEU A 1053 16.04 32.85 12.39
C LEU A 1053 17.20 33.73 11.83
N SER A 1054 17.33 33.95 10.50
CA SER A 1054 16.60 33.40 9.34
C SER A 1054 17.28 33.70 7.98
N ARG A 1055 16.90 32.93 6.93
CA ARG A 1055 17.01 33.25 5.47
C ARG A 1055 18.43 33.19 4.87
N ARG A 1056 18.66 32.80 3.60
CA ARG A 1056 17.74 32.69 2.43
C ARG A 1056 18.25 31.71 1.33
N ARG A 1057 17.30 30.99 0.72
CA ARG A 1057 17.22 30.39 -0.65
C ARG A 1057 18.34 30.65 -1.69
N ALA A 1058 18.70 29.60 -2.43
CA ALA A 1058 18.26 29.31 -3.82
C ALA A 1058 18.59 27.82 -4.11
N ASP A 1059 17.70 26.92 -4.56
CA ASP A 1059 16.74 26.89 -5.69
C ASP A 1059 17.39 26.40 -7.02
N HIS A 1060 16.82 25.31 -7.57
CA HIS A 1060 17.13 24.59 -8.82
C HIS A 1060 18.41 23.71 -8.83
N ARG A 1061 18.39 22.49 -9.41
CA ARG A 1061 17.32 21.81 -10.17
C ARG A 1061 16.85 20.53 -9.50
#